data_AF-A0A2L2N5X9-F1
#
_entry.id   AF-A0A2L2N5X9-F1
#
_cell.length_a   1.000
_cell.length_b   1.000
_cell.length_c   1.000
_cell.angle_alpha   90.00
_cell.angle_beta   90.00
_cell.angle_gamma   90.00
#
_symmetry.space_group_name_H-M   'P 1'
#
loop_
_entity.id
_entity.type
_entity.pdbx_description
1 polymer ?
#
loop_
_entity_poly.entity_id
_entity_poly.type
_entity_poly.pdbx_seq_one_letter_code
_entity_poly.pdbx_strand_id
1 'polypeptide(L)'
;MTKIYCSKGHENSPGSRFCLQCGENLLGTPMSYSIQPGITLGDRYVIVRQIGQGGFGRTYLAEDVNRFRELCVLKEFSPQVQTAYVVQKAEELFEREASVLYKLQHPQIPRFRELLRLNLGGKEYLFLVQDYVEGETYNSLLNNRLQQGLRFTEAEIRQLLQQILPVLEYIHSLGVIHRDISPDNLMLRTVDKLPVLIDFGGVKQVVAAVASQYYQPGAVAPPPSPTLLGKIGFAPPEQMQTGLVSPHSDLYALAATMLVLLTGKQPQELIDTYNLTWQWRREVNVSAILAQVLDKMLSARPSDRYQSVRQVLEALNPPPANFPPTQYPTPPQPTSATVAISPPSPPSPSFSSPPPFPQSTSWWTPTKTFLVAAAVVGSVGLIWWGLNSRRNNVVEVPPTPTASPIPTSNQPTDPLAQYSPAERQRKERLSDRRQQLGINSNFYVNLVNQVFWDRNPSLRGRTLSDGPEDESLRAEWDKTASELLEKLAPLSSNTRRKLGTYTTAERDRWKVEVNKINVGSRSLYDLGDAAFFSVFPEQRGKDFRDQPIGQVWYGFVSDKLSAILNGTAFQKLVFDPGATSKTVNGILQPGDGKVFIAGLAKDQSLELKLQANSQVLLSIYSPSGKIQFLEDSPQRSLSKKLPEKGFYEFVVVSTASKPEDYRLTITAENPAPAPTPTPTPTPTPTSTPTPTETPTPTSTPTPTETPTPEPTPTPSAEVTPQSN
;
A
#
# COMPACT_ATOMS: atom_id res chain seq x y z
N MET A 1 -31.94 12.20 -32.13
CA MET A 1 -31.42 10.85 -32.49
C MET A 1 -29.99 10.77 -32.00
N THR A 2 -29.56 9.62 -31.47
CA THR A 2 -28.27 9.46 -30.80
C THR A 2 -27.13 9.28 -31.81
N LYS A 3 -26.06 10.08 -31.69
CA LYS A 3 -24.85 9.96 -32.50
C LYS A 3 -24.05 8.71 -32.10
N ILE A 4 -23.33 8.10 -33.05
CA ILE A 4 -22.53 6.88 -32.81
C ILE A 4 -21.05 7.19 -33.01
N TYR A 5 -20.20 6.85 -32.03
CA TYR A 5 -18.75 7.05 -32.10
C TYR A 5 -18.02 5.71 -32.18
N CYS A 6 -16.93 5.64 -32.94
CA CYS A 6 -16.08 4.44 -33.01
C CYS A 6 -15.00 4.43 -31.91
N SER A 7 -14.22 3.35 -31.79
CA SER A 7 -13.10 3.24 -30.82
C SER A 7 -12.06 4.36 -30.94
N LYS A 8 -11.93 4.97 -32.13
CA LYS A 8 -11.04 6.10 -32.42
C LYS A 8 -11.68 7.48 -32.25
N GLY A 9 -12.91 7.57 -31.75
CA GLY A 9 -13.61 8.82 -31.45
C GLY A 9 -14.25 9.55 -32.65
N HIS A 10 -14.19 8.99 -33.86
CA HIS A 10 -14.85 9.56 -35.04
C HIS A 10 -16.37 9.52 -34.90
N GLU A 11 -17.06 10.61 -35.29
CA GLU A 11 -18.52 10.71 -35.27
C GLU A 11 -19.17 10.02 -36.48
N ASN A 12 -20.30 9.34 -36.27
CA ASN A 12 -21.05 8.63 -37.31
C ASN A 12 -22.55 8.80 -37.12
N SER A 13 -23.28 8.75 -38.24
CA SER A 13 -24.74 8.85 -38.29
C SER A 13 -25.44 7.72 -37.52
N PRO A 14 -26.64 7.98 -36.96
CA PRO A 14 -27.47 6.92 -36.40
C PRO A 14 -27.73 5.84 -37.46
N GLY A 15 -27.40 4.58 -37.15
CA GLY A 15 -27.53 3.45 -38.08
C GLY A 15 -26.30 3.14 -38.95
N SER A 16 -25.20 3.90 -38.85
CA SER A 16 -23.93 3.55 -39.51
C SER A 16 -23.45 2.16 -39.09
N ARG A 17 -23.34 1.24 -40.06
CA ARG A 17 -22.86 -0.14 -39.82
C ARG A 17 -21.34 -0.21 -39.58
N PHE A 18 -20.60 0.77 -40.11
CA PHE A 18 -19.15 0.90 -40.01
C PHE A 18 -18.79 2.37 -39.77
N CYS A 19 -17.60 2.62 -39.21
CA CYS A 19 -17.08 3.96 -39.05
C CYS A 19 -16.74 4.59 -40.41
N LEU A 20 -17.31 5.75 -40.70
CA LEU A 20 -17.17 6.47 -41.97
C LEU A 20 -15.74 7.00 -42.23
N GLN A 21 -14.93 7.16 -41.18
CA GLN A 21 -13.53 7.61 -41.30
C GLN A 21 -12.49 6.49 -41.19
N CYS A 22 -12.78 5.36 -40.51
CA CYS A 22 -11.77 4.32 -40.26
C CYS A 22 -12.23 2.86 -40.42
N GLY A 23 -13.39 2.61 -41.04
CA GLY A 23 -13.85 1.27 -41.45
C GLY A 23 -14.21 0.30 -40.32
N GLU A 24 -14.07 0.71 -39.06
CA GLU A 24 -14.37 -0.10 -37.87
C GLU A 24 -15.83 -0.57 -37.85
N ASN A 25 -16.08 -1.86 -37.60
CA ASN A 25 -17.43 -2.44 -37.56
C ASN A 25 -18.17 -2.03 -36.27
N LEU A 26 -19.28 -1.31 -36.42
CA LEU A 26 -20.07 -0.75 -35.32
C LEU A 26 -21.23 -1.67 -34.86
N LEU A 27 -21.35 -2.86 -35.45
CA LEU A 27 -22.42 -3.83 -35.16
C LEU A 27 -21.93 -5.13 -34.50
N GLY A 28 -20.62 -5.32 -34.35
CA GLY A 28 -20.03 -6.54 -33.78
C GLY A 28 -19.94 -6.54 -32.24
N THR A 29 -19.95 -5.36 -31.61
CA THR A 29 -19.98 -5.23 -30.15
C THR A 29 -21.42 -5.34 -29.65
N PRO A 30 -21.74 -6.25 -28.69
CA PRO A 30 -22.98 -6.13 -27.95
C PRO A 30 -23.00 -4.75 -27.27
N MET A 31 -24.16 -4.09 -27.18
CA MET A 31 -24.29 -2.74 -26.63
C MET A 31 -23.75 -2.68 -25.20
N SER A 32 -22.46 -2.40 -25.06
CA SER A 32 -21.77 -2.49 -23.78
C SER A 32 -22.21 -1.29 -22.96
N TYR A 33 -22.70 -1.53 -21.75
CA TYR A 33 -23.16 -0.51 -20.81
C TYR A 33 -21.99 0.42 -20.43
N SER A 34 -21.69 1.41 -21.27
CA SER A 34 -20.79 2.53 -20.99
C SER A 34 -21.61 3.64 -20.37
N ILE A 35 -21.06 4.24 -19.31
CA ILE A 35 -21.80 5.21 -18.52
C ILE A 35 -21.81 6.52 -19.29
N GLN A 36 -23.01 7.00 -19.61
CA GLN A 36 -23.20 8.12 -20.51
C GLN A 36 -22.82 9.45 -19.84
N PRO A 37 -22.36 10.45 -20.61
CA PRO A 37 -22.22 11.83 -20.13
C PRO A 37 -23.49 12.33 -19.41
N GLY A 38 -23.30 13.10 -18.34
CA GLY A 38 -24.38 13.65 -17.50
C GLY A 38 -24.93 12.70 -16.43
N ILE A 39 -24.62 11.39 -16.47
CA ILE A 39 -24.97 10.47 -15.39
C ILE A 39 -24.17 10.82 -14.13
N THR A 40 -24.86 10.94 -13.00
CA THR A 40 -24.23 11.12 -11.68
C THR A 40 -24.06 9.76 -11.01
N LEU A 41 -22.85 9.46 -10.53
CA LEU A 41 -22.50 8.23 -9.84
C LEU A 41 -22.29 8.49 -8.35
N GLY A 42 -22.90 7.66 -7.50
CA GLY A 42 -22.81 7.78 -6.04
C GLY A 42 -23.24 9.16 -5.52
N ASP A 43 -24.23 9.77 -6.18
CA ASP A 43 -24.76 11.13 -5.92
C ASP A 43 -23.70 12.25 -5.89
N ARG A 44 -22.52 12.01 -6.46
CA ARG A 44 -21.34 12.90 -6.35
C ARG A 44 -20.55 13.10 -7.64
N TYR A 45 -20.42 12.08 -8.48
CA TYR A 45 -19.53 12.09 -9.64
C TYR A 45 -20.30 12.21 -10.94
N VAL A 46 -20.34 13.41 -11.52
CA VAL A 46 -21.01 13.63 -12.81
C VAL A 46 -20.05 13.24 -13.94
N ILE A 47 -20.37 12.18 -14.69
CA ILE A 47 -19.56 11.74 -15.82
C ILE A 47 -19.57 12.82 -16.91
N VAL A 48 -18.40 13.34 -17.26
CA VAL A 48 -18.21 14.29 -18.37
C VAL A 48 -18.09 13.53 -19.68
N ARG A 49 -17.20 12.53 -19.74
CA ARG A 49 -16.98 11.66 -20.91
C ARG A 49 -16.11 10.45 -20.57
N GLN A 50 -16.18 9.41 -21.41
CA GLN A 50 -15.13 8.39 -21.44
C GLN A 50 -13.84 8.99 -22.03
N ILE A 51 -12.69 8.65 -21.46
CA ILE A 51 -11.34 9.10 -21.86
C ILE A 51 -10.38 7.95 -22.18
N GLY A 52 -10.74 6.70 -21.87
CA GLY A 52 -9.96 5.52 -22.23
C GLY A 52 -10.74 4.22 -22.07
N GLN A 53 -10.24 3.14 -22.67
CA GLN A 53 -10.79 1.78 -22.54
C GLN A 53 -9.69 0.75 -22.81
N GLY A 54 -9.70 -0.36 -22.07
CA GLY A 54 -8.78 -1.49 -22.25
C GLY A 54 -9.39 -2.81 -21.77
N GLY A 55 -8.65 -3.91 -21.89
CA GLY A 55 -9.16 -5.27 -21.61
C GLY A 55 -9.64 -5.56 -20.18
N PHE A 56 -9.38 -4.64 -19.25
CA PHE A 56 -9.70 -4.78 -17.82
C PHE A 56 -10.65 -3.70 -17.29
N GLY A 57 -10.99 -2.69 -18.09
CA GLY A 57 -11.74 -1.53 -17.60
C GLY A 57 -11.96 -0.41 -18.60
N ARG A 58 -12.77 0.58 -18.19
CA ARG A 58 -12.97 1.85 -18.90
C ARG A 58 -12.52 3.00 -18.01
N THR A 59 -12.10 4.10 -18.61
CA THR A 59 -11.63 5.28 -17.87
C THR A 59 -12.50 6.48 -18.24
N TYR A 60 -13.07 7.16 -17.25
CA TYR A 60 -13.95 8.31 -17.42
C TYR A 60 -13.33 9.55 -16.77
N LEU A 61 -13.61 10.71 -17.38
CA LEU A 61 -13.47 12.03 -16.75
C LEU A 61 -14.81 12.37 -16.08
N ALA A 62 -14.77 12.84 -14.84
CA ALA A 62 -15.95 13.27 -14.09
C ALA A 62 -15.68 14.55 -13.30
N GLU A 63 -16.74 15.26 -12.92
CA GLU A 63 -16.72 16.33 -11.93
C GLU A 63 -17.10 15.79 -10.55
N ASP A 64 -16.33 16.13 -9.51
CA ASP A 64 -16.64 15.87 -8.10
C ASP A 64 -17.47 17.04 -7.53
N VAL A 65 -18.79 16.92 -7.48
CA VAL A 65 -19.66 18.06 -7.10
C VAL A 65 -19.47 18.48 -5.64
N ASN A 66 -18.99 17.57 -4.78
CA ASN A 66 -18.66 17.86 -3.38
C ASN A 66 -17.29 18.54 -3.21
N ARG A 67 -16.51 18.66 -4.30
CA ARG A 67 -15.24 19.38 -4.35
C ARG A 67 -15.28 20.47 -5.43
N PHE A 68 -16.28 21.35 -5.37
CA PHE A 68 -16.42 22.51 -6.28
C PHE A 68 -16.41 22.17 -7.78
N ARG A 69 -16.82 20.95 -8.16
CA ARG A 69 -16.73 20.41 -9.54
C ARG A 69 -15.29 20.25 -10.06
N GLU A 70 -14.32 20.04 -9.16
CA GLU A 70 -12.99 19.57 -9.53
C GLU A 70 -13.07 18.35 -10.45
N LEU A 71 -12.27 18.36 -11.53
CA LEU A 71 -12.15 17.23 -12.43
C LEU A 71 -11.37 16.07 -11.75
N CYS A 72 -11.88 14.86 -11.92
CA CYS A 72 -11.26 13.62 -11.45
C CYS A 72 -11.41 12.49 -12.48
N VAL A 73 -10.61 11.44 -12.33
CA VAL A 73 -10.64 10.26 -13.20
C VAL A 73 -11.25 9.08 -12.44
N LEU A 74 -12.28 8.46 -13.05
CA LEU A 74 -12.91 7.23 -12.58
C LEU A 74 -12.52 6.09 -13.53
N LYS A 75 -11.71 5.15 -13.02
CA LYS A 75 -11.47 3.86 -13.68
C LYS A 75 -12.58 2.89 -13.28
N GLU A 76 -13.40 2.43 -14.22
CA GLU A 76 -14.35 1.34 -14.07
C GLU A 76 -13.64 -0.02 -14.18
N PHE A 77 -13.79 -0.89 -13.19
CA PHE A 77 -13.44 -2.29 -13.30
C PHE A 77 -14.44 -3.01 -14.23
N SER A 78 -13.99 -3.40 -15.42
CA SER A 78 -14.83 -4.00 -16.46
C SER A 78 -14.04 -5.01 -17.30
N PRO A 79 -13.67 -6.17 -16.71
CA PRO A 79 -12.91 -7.21 -17.41
C PRO A 79 -13.71 -7.80 -18.57
N GLN A 80 -13.05 -8.00 -19.72
CA GLN A 80 -13.69 -8.58 -20.90
C GLN A 80 -13.85 -10.11 -20.81
N VAL A 81 -13.08 -10.77 -19.94
CA VAL A 81 -13.13 -12.23 -19.70
C VAL A 81 -14.06 -12.52 -18.51
N GLN A 82 -15.10 -13.34 -18.73
CA GLN A 82 -16.22 -13.50 -17.80
C GLN A 82 -16.12 -14.75 -16.89
N THR A 83 -15.04 -15.52 -16.97
CA THR A 83 -14.82 -16.70 -16.11
C THR A 83 -14.67 -16.27 -14.65
N ALA A 84 -15.52 -16.77 -13.74
CA ALA A 84 -15.64 -16.25 -12.37
C ALA A 84 -14.30 -16.11 -11.61
N TYR A 85 -13.40 -17.09 -11.73
CA TYR A 85 -12.07 -17.04 -11.12
C TYR A 85 -11.16 -15.93 -11.70
N VAL A 86 -11.24 -15.68 -13.01
CA VAL A 86 -10.50 -14.61 -13.69
C VAL A 86 -11.05 -13.25 -13.29
N VAL A 87 -12.37 -13.10 -13.16
CA VAL A 87 -13.02 -11.88 -12.66
C VAL A 87 -12.59 -11.60 -11.22
N GLN A 88 -12.68 -12.59 -10.32
CA GLN A 88 -12.25 -12.46 -8.92
C GLN A 88 -10.77 -12.05 -8.80
N LYS A 89 -9.87 -12.70 -9.56
CA LYS A 89 -8.44 -12.35 -9.55
C LYS A 89 -8.16 -10.96 -10.12
N ALA A 90 -8.90 -10.54 -11.14
CA ALA A 90 -8.80 -9.19 -11.67
C ALA A 90 -9.33 -8.14 -10.67
N GLU A 91 -10.36 -8.46 -9.88
CA GLU A 91 -10.92 -7.60 -8.83
C GLU A 91 -9.94 -7.44 -7.65
N GLU A 92 -9.39 -8.54 -7.12
CA GLU A 92 -8.34 -8.52 -6.09
C GLU A 92 -7.15 -7.63 -6.48
N LEU A 93 -6.78 -7.65 -7.76
CA LEU A 93 -5.67 -6.88 -8.29
C LEU A 93 -6.06 -5.42 -8.58
N PHE A 94 -7.30 -5.13 -8.95
CA PHE A 94 -7.82 -3.76 -9.06
C PHE A 94 -7.84 -3.06 -7.68
N GLU A 95 -8.30 -3.75 -6.64
CA GLU A 95 -8.20 -3.28 -5.25
C GLU A 95 -6.72 -3.13 -4.80
N ARG A 96 -5.80 -3.94 -5.36
CA ARG A 96 -4.36 -3.78 -5.13
C ARG A 96 -3.79 -2.54 -5.81
N GLU A 97 -4.22 -2.16 -7.01
CA GLU A 97 -3.82 -0.89 -7.66
C GLU A 97 -4.27 0.30 -6.80
N ALA A 98 -5.53 0.27 -6.31
CA ALA A 98 -6.04 1.24 -5.35
C ALA A 98 -5.22 1.30 -4.05
N SER A 99 -4.89 0.13 -3.46
CA SER A 99 -4.09 0.03 -2.23
C SER A 99 -2.62 0.46 -2.41
N VAL A 100 -2.10 0.42 -3.64
CA VAL A 100 -0.79 1.01 -3.99
C VAL A 100 -0.94 2.52 -4.10
N LEU A 101 -1.83 3.04 -4.95
CA LEU A 101 -2.01 4.49 -5.17
C LEU A 101 -2.36 5.25 -3.88
N TYR A 102 -3.13 4.64 -2.96
CA TYR A 102 -3.43 5.19 -1.64
C TYR A 102 -2.19 5.48 -0.77
N LYS A 103 -1.08 4.77 -1.02
CA LYS A 103 0.20 4.92 -0.30
C LYS A 103 1.16 5.89 -0.98
N LEU A 104 0.84 6.38 -2.18
CA LEU A 104 1.70 7.25 -2.98
C LEU A 104 1.27 8.72 -2.84
N GLN A 105 2.23 9.57 -2.48
CA GLN A 105 2.08 11.01 -2.32
C GLN A 105 3.27 11.69 -2.99
N HIS A 106 3.14 11.94 -4.29
CA HIS A 106 4.18 12.57 -5.10
C HIS A 106 3.54 13.51 -6.14
N PRO A 107 4.04 14.72 -6.40
CA PRO A 107 3.43 15.66 -7.34
C PRO A 107 3.39 15.16 -8.79
N GLN A 108 4.18 14.13 -9.11
CA GLN A 108 4.22 13.46 -10.43
C GLN A 108 3.51 12.09 -10.43
N ILE A 109 2.58 11.84 -9.51
CA ILE A 109 1.71 10.66 -9.48
C ILE A 109 0.27 11.15 -9.21
N PRO A 110 -0.77 10.69 -9.93
CA PRO A 110 -2.15 11.04 -9.63
C PRO A 110 -2.52 10.58 -8.21
N ARG A 111 -2.95 11.51 -7.35
CA ARG A 111 -3.36 11.17 -5.99
C ARG A 111 -4.59 10.27 -6.02
N PHE A 112 -4.58 9.21 -5.22
CA PHE A 112 -5.79 8.45 -4.91
C PHE A 112 -6.82 9.33 -4.19
N ARG A 113 -8.08 9.31 -4.66
CA ARG A 113 -9.21 9.92 -3.97
C ARG A 113 -9.94 8.86 -3.14
N GLU A 114 -10.54 7.87 -3.79
CA GLU A 114 -11.36 6.83 -3.16
C GLU A 114 -11.60 5.61 -4.07
N LEU A 115 -12.21 4.56 -3.50
CA LEU A 115 -12.64 3.35 -4.21
C LEU A 115 -14.16 3.22 -3.99
N LEU A 116 -14.93 3.27 -5.08
CA LEU A 116 -16.40 3.25 -5.06
C LEU A 116 -16.93 1.87 -5.44
N ARG A 117 -17.92 1.36 -4.70
CA ARG A 117 -18.78 0.25 -5.12
C ARG A 117 -20.20 0.78 -5.26
N LEU A 118 -20.78 0.67 -6.45
CA LEU A 118 -22.10 1.21 -6.79
C LEU A 118 -22.96 0.13 -7.46
N ASN A 119 -24.24 0.06 -7.11
CA ASN A 119 -25.19 -0.77 -7.86
C ASN A 119 -25.92 0.12 -8.88
N LEU A 120 -25.80 -0.21 -10.16
CA LEU A 120 -26.45 0.51 -11.27
C LEU A 120 -27.30 -0.50 -12.05
N GLY A 121 -28.63 -0.33 -12.01
CA GLY A 121 -29.56 -1.21 -12.72
C GLY A 121 -29.55 -2.68 -12.26
N GLY A 122 -29.22 -2.94 -10.98
CA GLY A 122 -29.11 -4.28 -10.40
C GLY A 122 -27.70 -4.88 -10.43
N LYS A 123 -26.78 -4.35 -11.25
CA LYS A 123 -25.39 -4.81 -11.37
C LYS A 123 -24.47 -3.99 -10.46
N GLU A 124 -23.54 -4.66 -9.76
CA GLU A 124 -22.43 -4.00 -9.05
C GLU A 124 -21.34 -3.53 -10.03
N TYR A 125 -20.83 -2.32 -9.81
CA TYR A 125 -19.70 -1.70 -10.49
C TYR A 125 -18.69 -1.22 -9.43
N LEU A 126 -17.41 -1.47 -9.69
CA LEU A 126 -16.29 -1.04 -8.86
C LEU A 126 -15.50 0.04 -9.61
N PHE A 127 -15.23 1.18 -8.96
CA PHE A 127 -14.46 2.27 -9.55
C PHE A 127 -13.30 2.72 -8.66
N LEU A 128 -12.14 2.98 -9.27
CA LEU A 128 -11.00 3.64 -8.65
C LEU A 128 -11.02 5.13 -9.06
N VAL A 129 -11.10 6.01 -8.07
CA VAL A 129 -11.12 7.47 -8.24
C VAL A 129 -9.73 8.04 -7.94
N GLN A 130 -9.20 8.82 -8.86
CA GLN A 130 -7.91 9.52 -8.73
C GLN A 130 -8.02 10.97 -9.24
N ASP A 131 -7.05 11.82 -8.90
CA ASP A 131 -6.94 13.17 -9.47
C ASP A 131 -6.89 13.13 -11.01
N TYR A 132 -7.58 14.08 -11.65
CA TYR A 132 -7.37 14.34 -13.07
C TYR A 132 -6.03 15.05 -13.26
N VAL A 133 -5.32 14.67 -14.31
CA VAL A 133 -4.07 15.29 -14.72
C VAL A 133 -4.31 15.82 -16.13
N GLU A 134 -4.35 17.14 -16.26
CA GLU A 134 -4.46 17.80 -17.54
C GLU A 134 -3.11 17.72 -18.27
N GLY A 135 -3.09 17.13 -19.47
CA GLY A 135 -1.85 16.88 -20.21
C GLY A 135 -2.02 15.92 -21.39
N GLU A 136 -0.93 15.63 -22.08
CA GLU A 136 -0.85 14.65 -23.18
C GLU A 136 0.08 13.48 -22.81
N THR A 137 -0.26 12.26 -23.22
CA THR A 137 0.65 11.11 -23.04
C THR A 137 1.88 11.25 -23.93
N TYR A 138 3.01 10.69 -23.51
CA TYR A 138 4.21 10.68 -24.35
C TYR A 138 4.00 9.88 -25.66
N ASN A 139 3.04 8.96 -25.69
CA ASN A 139 2.56 8.36 -26.94
C ASN A 139 1.82 9.38 -27.84
N SER A 140 0.89 10.18 -27.30
CA SER A 140 0.22 11.25 -28.06
C SER A 140 1.22 12.22 -28.67
N LEU A 141 2.16 12.72 -27.84
CA LEU A 141 3.22 13.62 -28.25
C LEU A 141 4.15 13.02 -29.32
N LEU A 142 4.49 11.73 -29.21
CA LEU A 142 5.27 11.03 -30.23
C LEU A 142 4.51 10.93 -31.56
N ASN A 143 3.25 10.51 -31.55
CA ASN A 143 2.45 10.38 -32.77
C ASN A 143 2.22 11.74 -33.46
N ASN A 144 1.99 12.80 -32.68
CA ASN A 144 1.84 14.17 -33.19
C ASN A 144 3.15 14.70 -33.81
N ARG A 145 4.31 14.32 -33.26
CA ARG A 145 5.63 14.63 -33.85
C ARG A 145 5.92 13.82 -35.11
N LEU A 146 5.60 12.52 -35.12
CA LEU A 146 5.84 11.64 -36.28
C LEU A 146 5.05 12.07 -37.53
N GLN A 147 3.83 12.60 -37.35
CA GLN A 147 3.05 13.23 -38.43
C GLN A 147 3.77 14.45 -39.06
N GLN A 148 4.69 15.08 -38.32
CA GLN A 148 5.52 16.22 -38.75
C GLN A 148 6.94 15.78 -39.18
N GLY A 149 7.23 14.47 -39.20
CA GLY A 149 8.58 13.93 -39.45
C GLY A 149 9.55 14.10 -38.28
N LEU A 150 9.07 14.52 -37.10
CA LEU A 150 9.87 14.82 -35.91
C LEU A 150 9.85 13.65 -34.90
N ARG A 151 10.79 13.68 -33.94
CA ARG A 151 10.96 12.70 -32.85
C ARG A 151 11.30 13.43 -31.54
N PHE A 152 11.61 12.72 -30.46
CA PHE A 152 12.25 13.34 -29.29
C PHE A 152 13.77 13.41 -29.47
N THR A 153 14.37 14.52 -29.03
CA THR A 153 15.82 14.76 -29.05
C THR A 153 16.50 14.18 -27.82
N GLU A 154 17.83 13.97 -27.88
CA GLU A 154 18.61 13.57 -26.71
C GLU A 154 18.43 14.53 -25.51
N ALA A 155 18.35 15.84 -25.75
CA ALA A 155 18.18 16.83 -24.69
C ALA A 155 16.86 16.62 -23.92
N GLU A 156 15.75 16.45 -24.64
CA GLU A 156 14.43 16.19 -24.06
C GLU A 156 14.38 14.84 -23.32
N ILE A 157 15.10 13.84 -23.83
CA ILE A 157 15.18 12.49 -23.24
C ILE A 157 16.02 12.50 -21.96
N ARG A 158 17.14 13.24 -21.93
CA ARG A 158 17.92 13.43 -20.69
C ARG A 158 17.13 14.25 -19.65
N GLN A 159 16.38 15.26 -20.07
CA GLN A 159 15.45 15.99 -19.19
C GLN A 159 14.35 15.07 -18.64
N LEU A 160 13.68 14.29 -19.49
CA LEU A 160 12.65 13.31 -19.08
C LEU A 160 13.21 12.30 -18.07
N LEU A 161 14.39 11.72 -18.35
CA LEU A 161 15.09 10.83 -17.41
C LEU A 161 15.35 11.52 -16.07
N GLN A 162 15.92 12.73 -16.06
CA GLN A 162 16.17 13.49 -14.84
C GLN A 162 14.89 13.83 -14.06
N GLN A 163 13.76 14.04 -14.73
CA GLN A 163 12.47 14.35 -14.10
C GLN A 163 11.69 13.10 -13.64
N ILE A 164 11.85 11.93 -14.27
CA ILE A 164 11.08 10.72 -13.96
C ILE A 164 11.83 9.73 -13.06
N LEU A 165 13.17 9.72 -13.09
CA LEU A 165 13.98 8.86 -12.23
C LEU A 165 13.71 9.11 -10.73
N PRO A 166 13.63 10.36 -10.22
CA PRO A 166 13.23 10.61 -8.82
C PRO A 166 11.85 10.04 -8.45
N VAL A 167 10.90 9.98 -9.41
CA VAL A 167 9.59 9.36 -9.20
C VAL A 167 9.73 7.84 -9.03
N LEU A 168 10.62 7.21 -9.80
CA LEU A 168 10.95 5.79 -9.63
C LEU A 168 11.66 5.52 -8.31
N GLU A 169 12.63 6.36 -7.91
CA GLU A 169 13.34 6.22 -6.63
C GLU A 169 12.36 6.33 -5.44
N TYR A 170 11.42 7.28 -5.51
CA TYR A 170 10.34 7.41 -4.55
C TYR A 170 9.50 6.12 -4.42
N ILE A 171 8.95 5.59 -5.52
CA ILE A 171 8.10 4.37 -5.43
C ILE A 171 8.91 3.12 -5.05
N HIS A 172 10.16 3.00 -5.52
CA HIS A 172 11.06 1.90 -5.17
C HIS A 172 11.43 1.93 -3.68
N SER A 173 11.61 3.12 -3.08
CA SER A 173 11.83 3.26 -1.63
C SER A 173 10.66 2.77 -0.77
N LEU A 174 9.44 2.82 -1.32
CA LEU A 174 8.21 2.30 -0.70
C LEU A 174 7.94 0.82 -1.03
N GLY A 175 8.85 0.14 -1.74
CA GLY A 175 8.69 -1.24 -2.19
C GLY A 175 7.68 -1.43 -3.33
N VAL A 176 7.29 -0.35 -4.01
CA VAL A 176 6.33 -0.36 -5.12
C VAL A 176 7.11 -0.40 -6.45
N ILE A 177 6.85 -1.43 -7.26
CA ILE A 177 7.37 -1.60 -8.62
C ILE A 177 6.22 -1.37 -9.61
N HIS A 178 6.42 -0.54 -10.63
CA HIS A 178 5.38 -0.08 -11.56
C HIS A 178 4.97 -1.12 -12.60
N ARG A 179 5.94 -1.87 -13.14
CA ARG A 179 5.81 -3.02 -14.07
C ARG A 179 5.25 -2.73 -15.47
N ASP A 180 4.52 -1.63 -15.66
CA ASP A 180 3.86 -1.24 -16.93
C ASP A 180 4.38 0.11 -17.50
N ILE A 181 5.65 0.47 -17.24
CA ILE A 181 6.22 1.74 -17.75
C ILE A 181 6.27 1.70 -19.29
N SER A 182 5.65 2.69 -19.93
CA SER A 182 5.50 2.80 -21.38
C SER A 182 5.05 4.22 -21.77
N PRO A 183 5.15 4.64 -23.06
CA PRO A 183 4.80 5.99 -23.49
C PRO A 183 3.36 6.46 -23.20
N ASP A 184 2.39 5.54 -23.10
CA ASP A 184 1.00 5.89 -22.70
C ASP A 184 0.86 6.12 -21.19
N ASN A 185 1.70 5.48 -20.39
CA ASN A 185 1.64 5.51 -18.93
C ASN A 185 2.54 6.62 -18.34
N LEU A 186 3.12 7.45 -19.20
CA LEU A 186 3.76 8.73 -18.86
C LEU A 186 2.96 9.85 -19.52
N MET A 187 2.65 10.91 -18.77
CA MET A 187 1.85 12.03 -19.25
C MET A 187 2.50 13.38 -18.93
N LEU A 188 2.73 14.22 -19.94
CA LEU A 188 3.29 15.56 -19.77
C LEU A 188 2.18 16.51 -19.29
N ARG A 189 2.26 16.95 -18.04
CA ARG A 189 1.24 17.82 -17.44
C ARG A 189 1.29 19.24 -18.03
N THR A 190 0.12 19.82 -18.31
CA THR A 190 -0.02 21.10 -18.99
C THR A 190 0.53 22.28 -18.17
N VAL A 191 0.26 22.34 -16.87
CA VAL A 191 0.54 23.53 -16.03
C VAL A 191 2.02 23.76 -15.72
N ASP A 192 2.81 22.70 -15.52
CA ASP A 192 4.21 22.78 -15.06
C ASP A 192 5.22 22.03 -15.95
N LYS A 193 4.73 21.37 -17.01
CA LYS A 193 5.53 20.54 -17.94
C LYS A 193 6.36 19.45 -17.24
N LEU A 194 5.89 18.94 -16.11
CA LEU A 194 6.47 17.76 -15.48
C LEU A 194 5.84 16.46 -16.06
N PRO A 195 6.65 15.40 -16.25
CA PRO A 195 6.13 14.08 -16.58
C PRO A 195 5.49 13.44 -15.35
N VAL A 196 4.26 12.98 -15.50
CA VAL A 196 3.44 12.31 -14.47
C VAL A 196 3.33 10.83 -14.80
N LEU A 197 3.65 9.97 -13.84
CA LEU A 197 3.54 8.51 -13.95
C LEU A 197 2.11 8.08 -13.62
N ILE A 198 1.43 7.42 -14.55
CA ILE A 198 0.04 6.97 -14.43
C ILE A 198 -0.07 5.46 -14.62
N ASP A 199 -1.21 4.88 -14.20
CA ASP A 199 -1.52 3.45 -14.38
C ASP A 199 -0.48 2.48 -13.79
N PHE A 200 -0.52 2.37 -12.45
CA PHE A 200 0.25 1.42 -11.61
C PHE A 200 -0.22 -0.05 -11.78
N GLY A 201 -0.57 -0.41 -13.01
CA GLY A 201 -1.36 -1.57 -13.41
C GLY A 201 -0.58 -2.88 -13.48
N GLY A 202 0.16 -3.22 -12.43
CA GLY A 202 0.73 -4.57 -12.23
C GLY A 202 -0.31 -5.70 -12.27
N VAL A 203 -1.59 -5.34 -12.15
CA VAL A 203 -2.81 -6.10 -12.44
C VAL A 203 -2.74 -6.88 -13.76
N LYS A 204 -2.40 -6.18 -14.85
CA LYS A 204 -2.62 -6.63 -16.23
C LYS A 204 -1.85 -7.92 -16.55
N GLN A 205 -0.64 -8.04 -15.99
CA GLN A 205 0.29 -9.13 -16.26
C GLN A 205 -0.03 -10.39 -15.43
N VAL A 206 -0.41 -10.23 -14.16
CA VAL A 206 -0.76 -11.37 -13.28
C VAL A 206 -2.05 -12.05 -13.76
N VAL A 207 -3.07 -11.28 -14.18
CA VAL A 207 -4.29 -11.87 -14.76
C VAL A 207 -4.01 -12.52 -16.12
N ALA A 208 -3.16 -11.93 -16.97
CA ALA A 208 -2.79 -12.54 -18.25
C ALA A 208 -2.07 -13.89 -18.06
N ALA A 209 -1.12 -13.98 -17.13
CA ALA A 209 -0.42 -15.23 -16.80
C ALA A 209 -1.38 -16.31 -16.26
N VAL A 210 -2.33 -15.93 -15.40
CA VAL A 210 -3.38 -16.85 -14.92
C VAL A 210 -4.29 -17.27 -16.07
N ALA A 211 -4.74 -16.36 -16.93
CA ALA A 211 -5.62 -16.68 -18.05
C ALA A 211 -4.97 -17.61 -19.08
N SER A 212 -3.66 -17.49 -19.33
CA SER A 212 -2.94 -18.40 -20.22
C SER A 212 -2.73 -19.80 -19.63
N GLN A 213 -2.60 -19.93 -18.30
CA GLN A 213 -2.36 -21.23 -17.64
C GLN A 213 -3.57 -22.17 -17.66
N TYR A 214 -4.79 -21.68 -17.85
CA TYR A 214 -6.02 -22.48 -17.87
C TYR A 214 -6.60 -22.71 -19.28
N TYR A 215 -5.87 -22.38 -20.34
CA TYR A 215 -6.30 -22.65 -21.72
C TYR A 215 -6.02 -24.12 -22.09
N GLN A 216 -7.02 -25.00 -21.95
CA GLN A 216 -6.87 -26.40 -22.36
C GLN A 216 -6.89 -26.55 -23.89
N PRO A 217 -5.94 -27.29 -24.50
CA PRO A 217 -6.00 -27.63 -25.91
C PRO A 217 -7.09 -28.69 -26.15
N GLY A 218 -8.18 -28.30 -26.84
CA GLY A 218 -9.27 -29.22 -27.18
C GLY A 218 -10.60 -28.57 -27.59
N ALA A 219 -10.84 -27.31 -27.18
CA ALA A 219 -12.02 -26.57 -27.65
C ALA A 219 -11.85 -26.13 -29.12
N VAL A 220 -12.77 -26.54 -29.99
CA VAL A 220 -12.74 -26.19 -31.43
C VAL A 220 -13.25 -24.76 -31.63
N ALA A 221 -12.37 -23.80 -31.36
CA ALA A 221 -12.48 -22.41 -31.75
C ALA A 221 -11.20 -22.02 -32.52
N PRO A 222 -11.24 -21.07 -33.47
CA PRO A 222 -10.01 -20.53 -34.06
C PRO A 222 -9.11 -19.98 -32.94
N PRO A 223 -7.79 -20.22 -32.97
CA PRO A 223 -6.92 -19.86 -31.87
C PRO A 223 -6.98 -18.34 -31.62
N PRO A 224 -7.36 -17.87 -30.42
CA PRO A 224 -7.18 -16.47 -30.10
C PRO A 224 -5.70 -16.14 -30.21
N SER A 225 -5.38 -15.02 -30.84
CA SER A 225 -3.99 -14.57 -30.99
C SER A 225 -3.29 -14.60 -29.63
N PRO A 226 -2.13 -15.26 -29.49
CA PRO A 226 -1.54 -15.54 -28.19
C PRO A 226 -1.35 -14.23 -27.43
N THR A 227 -2.13 -14.05 -26.35
CA THR A 227 -2.31 -12.76 -25.66
C THR A 227 -1.11 -12.50 -24.74
N LEU A 228 0.04 -12.29 -25.36
CA LEU A 228 1.36 -12.40 -24.75
C LEU A 228 1.75 -11.17 -23.93
N LEU A 229 1.29 -11.14 -22.68
CA LEU A 229 1.98 -10.55 -21.52
C LEU A 229 2.54 -9.13 -21.70
N GLY A 230 1.67 -8.12 -21.51
CA GLY A 230 2.04 -6.71 -21.47
C GLY A 230 2.17 -6.06 -22.86
N LYS A 231 2.69 -4.83 -22.92
CA LYS A 231 3.08 -4.22 -24.19
C LYS A 231 4.39 -4.88 -24.63
N ILE A 232 4.31 -5.69 -25.68
CA ILE A 232 5.39 -6.56 -26.18
C ILE A 232 6.69 -5.75 -26.35
N GLY A 233 7.75 -6.19 -25.66
CA GLY A 233 9.09 -5.59 -25.72
C GLY A 233 9.38 -4.42 -24.77
N PHE A 234 8.39 -3.89 -24.03
CA PHE A 234 8.67 -2.95 -22.93
C PHE A 234 9.03 -3.66 -21.62
N ALA A 235 8.37 -4.78 -21.31
CA ALA A 235 8.67 -5.58 -20.13
C ALA A 235 9.98 -6.38 -20.32
N PRO A 236 10.80 -6.54 -19.26
CA PRO A 236 12.03 -7.33 -19.35
C PRO A 236 11.75 -8.84 -19.36
N PRO A 237 12.69 -9.67 -19.87
CA PRO A 237 12.47 -11.11 -20.02
C PRO A 237 12.12 -11.84 -18.72
N GLU A 238 12.73 -11.49 -17.58
CA GLU A 238 12.41 -12.16 -16.30
C GLU A 238 10.97 -11.88 -15.83
N GLN A 239 10.46 -10.67 -16.08
CA GLN A 239 9.08 -10.31 -15.75
C GLN A 239 8.08 -11.05 -16.64
N MET A 240 8.39 -11.23 -17.92
CA MET A 240 7.54 -11.96 -18.87
C MET A 240 7.59 -13.47 -18.67
N GLN A 241 8.75 -14.05 -18.39
CA GLN A 241 8.96 -15.51 -18.37
C GLN A 241 8.71 -16.14 -17.00
N THR A 242 9.03 -15.44 -15.90
CA THR A 242 8.95 -16.01 -14.54
C THR A 242 8.14 -15.16 -13.56
N GLY A 243 7.64 -13.99 -13.99
CA GLY A 243 6.89 -13.06 -13.13
C GLY A 243 7.74 -12.37 -12.06
N LEU A 244 9.07 -12.52 -12.09
CA LEU A 244 10.00 -11.87 -11.18
C LEU A 244 10.11 -10.38 -11.54
N VAL A 245 10.02 -9.52 -10.52
CA VAL A 245 10.02 -8.06 -10.69
C VAL A 245 10.79 -7.37 -9.57
N SER A 246 11.53 -6.32 -9.91
CA SER A 246 12.33 -5.53 -8.97
C SER A 246 12.51 -4.08 -9.47
N PRO A 247 13.20 -3.19 -8.74
CA PRO A 247 13.56 -1.85 -9.20
C PRO A 247 14.23 -1.83 -10.60
N HIS A 248 15.11 -2.79 -10.90
CA HIS A 248 15.81 -2.86 -12.19
C HIS A 248 14.94 -3.42 -13.33
N SER A 249 13.71 -3.88 -13.06
CA SER A 249 12.72 -4.24 -14.08
C SER A 249 12.01 -2.98 -14.59
N ASP A 250 11.69 -2.03 -13.70
CA ASP A 250 11.18 -0.70 -14.09
C ASP A 250 12.24 0.11 -14.87
N LEU A 251 13.52 0.03 -14.48
CA LEU A 251 14.60 0.70 -15.21
C LEU A 251 14.75 0.20 -16.66
N TYR A 252 14.58 -1.11 -16.89
CA TYR A 252 14.56 -1.66 -18.25
C TYR A 252 13.39 -1.08 -19.07
N ALA A 253 12.18 -1.10 -18.52
CA ALA A 253 10.99 -0.58 -19.19
C ALA A 253 11.06 0.93 -19.45
N LEU A 254 11.72 1.69 -18.57
CA LEU A 254 12.01 3.11 -18.78
C LEU A 254 12.99 3.33 -19.95
N ALA A 255 14.06 2.54 -20.07
CA ALA A 255 14.99 2.65 -21.20
C ALA A 255 14.34 2.25 -22.52
N ALA A 256 13.52 1.18 -22.55
CA ALA A 256 12.70 0.81 -23.70
C ALA A 256 11.77 1.96 -24.12
N THR A 257 11.15 2.64 -23.14
CA THR A 257 10.34 3.84 -23.35
C THR A 257 11.15 4.98 -23.98
N MET A 258 12.38 5.25 -23.52
CA MET A 258 13.24 6.29 -24.12
C MET A 258 13.60 5.97 -25.57
N LEU A 259 13.89 4.71 -25.89
CA LEU A 259 14.23 4.31 -27.27
C LEU A 259 13.06 4.48 -28.24
N VAL A 260 11.83 4.17 -27.82
CA VAL A 260 10.62 4.38 -28.64
C VAL A 260 10.43 5.88 -28.92
N LEU A 261 10.67 6.76 -27.93
CA LEU A 261 10.57 8.20 -28.09
C LEU A 261 11.68 8.80 -28.99
N LEU A 262 12.91 8.29 -28.89
CA LEU A 262 14.06 8.69 -29.72
C LEU A 262 13.92 8.25 -31.19
N THR A 263 13.40 7.04 -31.42
CA THR A 263 13.41 6.40 -32.75
C THR A 263 12.07 6.49 -33.49
N GLY A 264 10.96 6.68 -32.78
CA GLY A 264 9.62 6.58 -33.35
C GLY A 264 9.17 5.15 -33.68
N LYS A 265 10.00 4.15 -33.40
CA LYS A 265 9.75 2.73 -33.70
C LYS A 265 9.29 1.98 -32.46
N GLN A 266 8.50 0.93 -32.65
CA GLN A 266 8.07 0.03 -31.57
C GLN A 266 9.21 -0.93 -31.17
N PRO A 267 9.23 -1.47 -29.93
CA PRO A 267 10.31 -2.36 -29.46
C PRO A 267 10.61 -3.54 -30.39
N GLN A 268 9.60 -4.10 -31.06
CA GLN A 268 9.71 -5.24 -31.98
C GLN A 268 10.53 -4.91 -33.25
N GLU A 269 10.63 -3.64 -33.63
CA GLU A 269 11.48 -3.18 -34.75
C GLU A 269 12.92 -2.89 -34.31
N LEU A 270 13.13 -2.78 -32.99
CA LEU A 270 14.38 -2.41 -32.34
C LEU A 270 15.10 -3.61 -31.71
N ILE A 271 14.41 -4.74 -31.53
CA ILE A 271 14.94 -5.99 -30.96
C ILE A 271 15.19 -7.00 -32.08
N ASP A 272 16.37 -7.61 -32.09
CA ASP A 272 16.72 -8.72 -32.96
C ASP A 272 15.89 -9.97 -32.63
N THR A 273 15.17 -10.53 -33.60
CA THR A 273 14.25 -11.66 -33.39
C THR A 273 14.95 -12.99 -33.09
N TYR A 274 16.23 -13.13 -33.39
CA TYR A 274 17.00 -14.36 -33.17
C TYR A 274 17.80 -14.31 -31.86
N ASN A 275 18.34 -13.14 -31.51
CA ASN A 275 19.25 -12.95 -30.39
C ASN A 275 18.61 -12.20 -29.20
N LEU A 276 17.41 -11.63 -29.37
CA LEU A 276 16.70 -10.79 -28.40
C LEU A 276 17.53 -9.58 -27.90
N THR A 277 18.43 -9.07 -28.74
CA THR A 277 19.30 -7.93 -28.46
C THR A 277 18.76 -6.65 -29.08
N TRP A 278 18.92 -5.51 -28.38
CA TRP A 278 18.48 -4.21 -28.88
C TRP A 278 19.47 -3.64 -29.91
N GLN A 279 19.04 -3.48 -31.16
CA GLN A 279 19.81 -2.95 -32.30
C GLN A 279 19.54 -1.45 -32.56
N TRP A 280 19.03 -0.73 -31.57
CA TRP A 280 18.54 0.65 -31.66
C TRP A 280 19.55 1.68 -32.18
N ARG A 281 20.86 1.42 -32.02
CA ARG A 281 21.97 2.31 -32.42
C ARG A 281 22.05 2.56 -33.93
N ARG A 282 21.33 1.80 -34.78
CA ARG A 282 21.20 2.08 -36.23
C ARG A 282 20.14 3.15 -36.56
N GLU A 283 19.25 3.46 -35.62
CA GLU A 283 18.03 4.26 -35.86
C GLU A 283 18.15 5.71 -35.38
N VAL A 284 19.11 5.99 -34.50
CA VAL A 284 19.35 7.29 -33.87
C VAL A 284 20.81 7.38 -33.37
N ASN A 285 21.42 8.56 -33.49
CA ASN A 285 22.73 8.87 -32.93
C ASN A 285 22.55 9.75 -31.68
N VAL A 286 23.19 9.38 -30.56
CA VAL A 286 23.16 10.10 -29.28
C VAL A 286 24.55 10.01 -28.61
N SER A 287 24.79 10.83 -27.58
CA SER A 287 26.07 10.83 -26.86
C SER A 287 26.45 9.46 -26.30
N ALA A 288 27.75 9.18 -26.26
CA ALA A 288 28.28 7.93 -25.73
C ALA A 288 27.81 7.65 -24.29
N ILE A 289 27.62 8.70 -23.47
CA ILE A 289 27.14 8.62 -22.09
C ILE A 289 25.69 8.10 -22.07
N LEU A 290 24.76 8.77 -22.76
CA LEU A 290 23.36 8.32 -22.79
C LEU A 290 23.24 6.92 -23.38
N ALA A 291 24.01 6.62 -24.44
CA ALA A 291 23.96 5.32 -25.08
C ALA A 291 24.46 4.18 -24.19
N GLN A 292 25.55 4.38 -23.43
CA GLN A 292 26.03 3.41 -22.44
C GLN A 292 25.04 3.20 -21.29
N VAL A 293 24.38 4.27 -20.83
CA VAL A 293 23.34 4.17 -19.80
C VAL A 293 22.15 3.34 -20.29
N LEU A 294 21.63 3.63 -21.49
CA LEU A 294 20.49 2.89 -22.06
C LEU A 294 20.82 1.42 -22.32
N ASP A 295 21.98 1.10 -22.91
CA ASP A 295 22.43 -0.29 -23.13
C ASP A 295 22.54 -1.07 -21.80
N LYS A 296 23.04 -0.42 -20.74
CA LYS A 296 23.14 -1.05 -19.42
C LYS A 296 21.77 -1.20 -18.74
N MET A 297 20.85 -0.25 -18.89
CA MET A 297 19.46 -0.41 -18.42
C MET A 297 18.74 -1.55 -19.16
N LEU A 298 19.06 -1.78 -20.44
CA LEU A 298 18.47 -2.81 -21.30
C LEU A 298 19.21 -4.16 -21.30
N SER A 299 20.22 -4.32 -20.46
CA SER A 299 21.01 -5.56 -20.40
C SER A 299 20.14 -6.76 -20.01
N ALA A 300 20.20 -7.84 -20.80
CA ALA A 300 19.28 -8.97 -20.69
C ALA A 300 19.30 -9.60 -19.28
N ARG A 301 20.48 -9.83 -18.71
CA ARG A 301 20.64 -10.35 -17.35
C ARG A 301 20.34 -9.28 -16.29
N PRO A 302 19.43 -9.53 -15.33
CA PRO A 302 19.15 -8.64 -14.18
C PRO A 302 20.38 -8.12 -13.43
N SER A 303 21.40 -8.96 -13.25
CA SER A 303 22.67 -8.64 -12.56
C SER A 303 23.49 -7.53 -13.22
N ASP A 304 23.36 -7.39 -14.54
CA ASP A 304 24.25 -6.56 -15.35
C ASP A 304 23.71 -5.12 -15.43
N ARG A 305 22.41 -4.94 -15.14
CA ARG A 305 21.73 -3.65 -15.09
C ARG A 305 22.19 -2.81 -13.90
N TYR A 306 21.85 -1.52 -13.93
CA TYR A 306 21.88 -0.68 -12.73
C TYR A 306 20.89 -1.23 -11.68
N GLN A 307 21.34 -1.36 -10.44
CA GLN A 307 20.56 -1.99 -9.36
C GLN A 307 19.69 -0.98 -8.58
N SER A 308 19.88 0.32 -8.80
CA SER A 308 19.04 1.39 -8.27
C SER A 308 19.02 2.59 -9.20
N VAL A 309 17.97 3.43 -9.07
CA VAL A 309 17.85 4.72 -9.79
C VAL A 309 19.09 5.60 -9.61
N ARG A 310 19.60 5.69 -8.37
CA ARG A 310 20.78 6.50 -8.06
C ARG A 310 21.98 6.19 -8.96
N GLN A 311 22.26 4.93 -9.26
CA GLN A 311 23.35 4.54 -10.15
C GLN A 311 23.13 5.01 -11.61
N VAL A 312 21.86 5.13 -12.05
CA VAL A 312 21.49 5.68 -13.35
C VAL A 312 21.71 7.19 -13.37
N LEU A 313 21.30 7.91 -12.32
CA LEU A 313 21.51 9.35 -12.18
C LEU A 313 23.00 9.72 -12.13
N GLU A 314 23.79 8.97 -11.37
CA GLU A 314 25.26 9.12 -11.28
C GLU A 314 25.95 8.82 -12.63
N ALA A 315 25.41 7.90 -13.44
CA ALA A 315 25.95 7.58 -14.77
C ALA A 315 25.45 8.53 -15.90
N LEU A 316 24.28 9.15 -15.77
CA LEU A 316 23.77 10.16 -16.70
C LEU A 316 24.48 11.51 -16.57
N ASN A 317 24.95 11.81 -15.35
CA ASN A 317 25.63 13.04 -14.97
C ASN A 317 26.97 12.69 -14.27
N PRO A 318 27.93 12.06 -14.98
CA PRO A 318 29.21 11.72 -14.37
C PRO A 318 29.90 13.00 -13.87
N PRO A 319 30.55 12.97 -12.69
CA PRO A 319 31.31 14.12 -12.21
C PRO A 319 32.39 14.50 -13.24
N PRO A 320 32.72 15.80 -13.37
CA PRO A 320 33.77 16.22 -14.30
C PRO A 320 35.04 15.43 -13.99
N ALA A 321 35.63 14.84 -15.03
CA ALA A 321 36.83 14.04 -14.85
C ALA A 321 37.93 14.90 -14.21
N ASN A 322 38.42 14.47 -13.04
CA ASN A 322 39.67 14.97 -12.50
C ASN A 322 40.79 14.48 -13.42
N PHE A 323 41.01 15.22 -14.51
CA PHE A 323 42.23 15.10 -15.30
C PHE A 323 43.41 15.26 -14.33
N PRO A 324 44.35 14.30 -14.26
CA PRO A 324 45.58 14.53 -13.53
C PRO A 324 46.22 15.80 -14.10
N PRO A 325 46.73 16.72 -13.27
CA PRO A 325 47.20 18.01 -13.74
C PRO A 325 48.25 17.80 -14.83
N THR A 326 48.03 18.43 -15.99
CA THR A 326 48.89 18.30 -17.17
C THR A 326 50.33 18.55 -16.74
N GLN A 327 51.19 17.53 -16.86
CA GLN A 327 52.61 17.69 -16.57
C GLN A 327 53.21 18.63 -17.61
N TYR A 328 53.34 19.90 -17.24
CA TYR A 328 54.16 20.85 -17.98
C TYR A 328 55.58 20.26 -18.10
N PRO A 329 56.18 20.22 -19.29
CA PRO A 329 57.52 19.68 -19.45
C PRO A 329 58.51 20.47 -18.60
N THR A 330 59.23 19.76 -17.72
CA THR A 330 60.18 20.36 -16.77
C THR A 330 61.23 21.18 -17.52
N PRO A 331 61.53 22.42 -17.09
CA PRO A 331 62.63 23.19 -17.67
C PRO A 331 63.95 22.42 -17.57
N PRO A 332 64.85 22.51 -18.58
CA PRO A 332 66.12 21.81 -18.54
C PRO A 332 66.98 22.31 -17.39
N GLN A 333 67.52 21.36 -16.61
CA GLN A 333 68.34 21.63 -15.43
C GLN A 333 69.70 22.25 -15.85
N PRO A 334 70.18 23.31 -15.17
CA PRO A 334 71.47 23.92 -15.49
C PRO A 334 72.64 22.96 -15.19
N THR A 335 73.66 23.00 -16.03
CA THR A 335 74.85 22.14 -15.95
C THR A 335 75.80 22.51 -14.82
N SER A 336 76.46 21.50 -14.25
CA SER A 336 77.34 21.60 -13.09
C SER A 336 78.66 22.35 -13.36
N ALA A 337 79.22 22.94 -12.30
CA ALA A 337 80.61 23.38 -12.22
C ALA A 337 81.32 22.75 -11.00
N THR A 338 82.59 22.38 -11.18
CA THR A 338 83.56 21.78 -10.22
C THR A 338 83.84 22.74 -9.05
N VAL A 339 84.27 22.39 -7.81
CA VAL A 339 85.24 21.41 -7.21
C VAL A 339 84.66 20.97 -5.81
N ALA A 340 85.12 20.04 -4.95
CA ALA A 340 86.44 19.46 -4.62
C ALA A 340 86.38 18.01 -4.04
N ILE A 341 87.42 17.57 -3.28
CA ILE A 341 87.77 16.14 -3.06
C ILE A 341 88.14 15.78 -1.59
N SER A 342 87.35 14.88 -0.96
CA SER A 342 87.65 13.77 0.02
C SER A 342 88.50 14.02 1.31
N PRO A 343 88.67 13.08 2.30
CA PRO A 343 88.19 11.69 2.47
C PRO A 343 87.44 11.42 3.85
N PRO A 344 87.48 10.25 4.59
CA PRO A 344 86.29 9.37 4.68
C PRO A 344 85.87 8.72 6.05
N SER A 345 84.64 8.16 6.11
CA SER A 345 84.13 7.05 6.99
C SER A 345 83.99 7.30 8.53
N PRO A 346 83.25 6.47 9.33
CA PRO A 346 82.55 5.18 9.09
C PRO A 346 81.00 5.18 9.36
N PRO A 347 80.26 4.03 9.26
CA PRO A 347 78.78 4.02 9.13
C PRO A 347 77.95 3.32 10.24
N SER A 348 76.62 3.32 10.05
CA SER A 348 75.58 2.42 10.62
C SER A 348 75.06 2.70 12.05
N PRO A 349 73.86 2.19 12.46
CA PRO A 349 72.94 1.29 11.74
C PRO A 349 71.50 1.84 11.53
N SER A 350 70.71 1.10 10.75
CA SER A 350 69.27 1.28 10.53
C SER A 350 68.43 0.31 11.38
N PHE A 351 67.13 0.63 11.58
CA PHE A 351 66.13 -0.32 12.04
C PHE A 351 64.81 -0.17 11.25
N SER A 352 64.08 -1.27 11.13
CA SER A 352 62.94 -1.47 10.23
C SER A 352 61.62 -1.64 10.98
N SER A 353 60.50 -1.68 10.24
CA SER A 353 59.17 -2.04 10.78
C SER A 353 58.56 -3.21 9.98
N PRO A 354 57.97 -4.24 10.63
CA PRO A 354 57.45 -5.45 10.00
C PRO A 354 56.00 -5.32 9.43
N PRO A 355 55.51 -6.31 8.65
CA PRO A 355 54.30 -6.20 7.81
C PRO A 355 52.98 -6.69 8.48
N PRO A 356 51.80 -6.48 7.85
CA PRO A 356 50.49 -6.99 8.30
C PRO A 356 50.24 -8.47 7.90
N PHE A 357 49.12 -9.08 8.34
CA PHE A 357 48.28 -10.14 7.68
C PHE A 357 47.11 -10.56 8.66
N PRO A 358 46.27 -11.61 8.45
CA PRO A 358 44.98 -11.49 7.73
C PRO A 358 43.74 -12.08 8.49
N GLN A 359 42.74 -12.63 7.78
CA GLN A 359 41.35 -12.89 8.23
C GLN A 359 41.02 -14.33 8.69
N SER A 360 39.79 -14.50 9.25
CA SER A 360 38.98 -15.73 9.41
C SER A 360 39.36 -16.68 10.58
N THR A 361 38.50 -17.56 11.13
CA THR A 361 37.18 -18.09 10.68
C THR A 361 36.05 -17.96 11.75
N SER A 362 35.48 -19.06 12.25
CA SER A 362 34.11 -19.16 12.84
C SER A 362 34.14 -19.90 14.22
N TRP A 363 33.09 -20.34 14.95
CA TRP A 363 31.70 -20.73 14.61
C TRP A 363 30.69 -20.68 15.80
N TRP A 364 29.53 -21.32 15.62
CA TRP A 364 28.28 -21.40 16.40
C TRP A 364 28.35 -21.63 17.95
N THR A 365 27.64 -20.77 18.72
CA THR A 365 26.53 -21.02 19.72
C THR A 365 26.51 -22.24 20.69
N PRO A 366 25.71 -22.25 21.80
CA PRO A 366 25.14 -21.19 22.68
C PRO A 366 25.19 -21.56 24.22
N THR A 367 24.20 -21.08 25.01
CA THR A 367 23.77 -21.48 26.40
C THR A 367 24.64 -21.03 27.59
N LYS A 368 24.13 -20.16 28.51
CA LYS A 368 23.37 -20.40 29.80
C LYS A 368 24.30 -20.74 31.01
N THR A 369 24.08 -20.37 32.28
CA THR A 369 22.87 -19.92 33.05
C THR A 369 23.24 -19.34 34.44
N PHE A 370 22.55 -18.27 34.93
CA PHE A 370 22.12 -17.94 36.34
C PHE A 370 23.21 -17.88 37.49
N LEU A 371 23.10 -17.27 38.69
CA LEU A 371 22.09 -16.64 39.62
C LEU A 371 22.69 -15.29 40.17
N VAL A 372 21.97 -14.20 40.56
CA VAL A 372 21.09 -13.89 41.73
C VAL A 372 21.80 -13.94 43.12
N ALA A 373 21.69 -12.97 44.08
CA ALA A 373 21.34 -11.53 44.10
C ALA A 373 21.56 -10.88 45.52
N ALA A 374 21.88 -9.58 45.60
CA ALA A 374 21.67 -8.59 46.72
C ALA A 374 22.31 -7.23 46.27
N ALA A 375 21.77 -6.00 46.39
CA ALA A 375 21.08 -5.27 47.48
C ALA A 375 22.05 -4.92 48.64
N VAL A 376 22.24 -3.67 49.11
CA VAL A 376 21.34 -2.49 49.25
C VAL A 376 22.12 -1.14 49.17
N VAL A 377 21.50 -0.09 48.57
CA VAL A 377 21.67 1.39 48.70
C VAL A 377 23.03 2.04 49.07
N GLY A 378 23.46 3.07 48.30
CA GLY A 378 24.51 4.01 48.73
C GLY A 378 24.89 5.14 47.74
N SER A 379 24.13 6.25 47.75
CA SER A 379 24.51 7.61 47.29
C SER A 379 25.54 7.80 46.15
N VAL A 380 25.06 8.21 44.97
CA VAL A 380 25.88 8.94 43.97
C VAL A 380 25.93 10.42 44.37
N GLY A 381 27.13 10.94 44.61
CA GLY A 381 27.39 12.33 44.96
C GLY A 381 28.85 12.52 45.42
N LEU A 382 29.32 13.77 45.47
CA LEU A 382 30.67 14.15 45.96
C LEU A 382 31.90 13.74 45.12
N ILE A 383 31.75 13.44 43.82
CA ILE A 383 32.90 13.40 42.87
C ILE A 383 32.77 14.47 41.76
N TRP A 384 32.38 15.69 42.15
CA TRP A 384 32.71 16.92 41.40
C TRP A 384 32.86 18.15 42.33
N TRP A 385 33.23 17.93 43.60
CA TRP A 385 33.45 19.00 44.58
C TRP A 385 34.84 18.84 45.22
N GLY A 386 35.89 19.03 44.41
CA GLY A 386 37.25 18.66 44.81
C GLY A 386 38.39 19.14 43.92
N LEU A 387 38.23 20.23 43.14
CA LEU A 387 39.35 20.77 42.33
C LEU A 387 39.32 22.30 42.09
N ASN A 388 38.57 23.09 42.87
CA ASN A 388 38.64 24.55 42.82
C ASN A 388 38.66 25.20 44.21
N SER A 389 39.85 25.25 44.83
CA SER A 389 40.14 26.06 46.03
C SER A 389 41.65 26.08 46.33
N ARG A 390 42.40 27.04 45.76
CA ARG A 390 43.68 27.59 46.32
C ARG A 390 44.35 28.64 45.41
N ARG A 391 44.06 29.93 45.63
CA ARG A 391 45.00 30.99 46.11
C ARG A 391 44.48 32.40 45.80
N ASN A 392 44.86 33.35 46.65
CA ASN A 392 44.58 34.79 46.52
C ASN A 392 45.90 35.59 46.62
N ASN A 393 45.94 36.74 45.94
CA ASN A 393 46.76 37.97 46.16
C ASN A 393 48.31 37.82 46.06
N VAL A 394 49.04 38.73 45.38
CA VAL A 394 49.45 40.08 45.84
C VAL A 394 50.09 40.91 44.68
N VAL A 395 49.72 42.21 44.54
CA VAL A 395 50.50 43.46 44.17
C VAL A 395 51.80 43.32 43.34
N GLU A 396 52.14 44.07 42.27
CA GLU A 396 51.57 45.22 41.45
C GLU A 396 52.22 45.21 40.02
N VAL A 397 52.31 46.19 39.09
CA VAL A 397 52.04 47.67 38.92
C VAL A 397 51.82 47.97 37.39
N PRO A 398 51.23 49.11 36.93
CA PRO A 398 51.04 49.45 35.49
C PRO A 398 52.05 50.53 34.97
N PRO A 399 52.06 50.96 33.67
CA PRO A 399 51.16 50.72 32.50
C PRO A 399 51.90 49.98 31.33
N THR A 400 51.67 50.07 30.01
CA THR A 400 50.98 50.97 29.02
C THR A 400 50.63 50.14 27.74
N PRO A 401 49.80 50.60 26.77
CA PRO A 401 49.11 49.70 25.82
C PRO A 401 49.68 49.59 24.39
N THR A 402 49.44 48.42 23.76
CA THR A 402 49.46 48.19 22.30
C THR A 402 48.30 47.25 21.92
N ALA A 403 47.84 47.30 20.66
CA ALA A 403 46.58 46.74 20.19
C ALA A 403 46.47 45.19 20.12
N SER A 404 45.22 44.71 20.02
CA SER A 404 44.82 43.30 19.89
C SER A 404 45.30 42.61 18.61
N PRO A 405 45.24 41.27 18.58
CA PRO A 405 44.30 40.63 17.65
C PRO A 405 43.23 39.77 18.34
N ILE A 406 42.19 39.41 17.60
CA ILE A 406 40.98 38.70 18.08
C ILE A 406 41.24 37.19 18.19
N PRO A 407 40.90 36.54 19.32
CA PRO A 407 40.77 35.08 19.39
C PRO A 407 39.35 34.63 19.04
N THR A 408 39.18 33.84 17.98
CA THR A 408 37.89 33.26 17.59
C THR A 408 37.50 32.14 18.55
N SER A 409 36.59 32.42 19.49
CA SER A 409 36.15 31.44 20.50
C SER A 409 35.12 30.46 19.95
N ASN A 410 35.57 29.26 19.56
CA ASN A 410 34.71 28.09 19.38
C ASN A 410 34.56 27.33 20.72
N GLN A 411 33.83 27.90 21.67
CA GLN A 411 33.29 27.13 22.80
C GLN A 411 31.88 26.60 22.45
N PRO A 412 31.50 25.40 22.91
CA PRO A 412 30.11 24.98 22.90
C PRO A 412 29.30 25.86 23.87
N THR A 413 28.47 26.75 23.35
CA THR A 413 27.52 27.51 24.15
C THR A 413 26.50 26.54 24.74
N ASP A 414 26.30 26.56 26.07
CA ASP A 414 25.17 25.84 26.70
C ASP A 414 23.85 26.43 26.16
N PRO A 415 23.04 25.68 25.39
CA PRO A 415 21.83 26.19 24.76
C PRO A 415 20.71 26.46 25.78
N LEU A 416 20.88 26.06 27.05
CA LEU A 416 19.97 26.38 28.13
C LEU A 416 20.43 27.58 28.98
N ALA A 417 21.65 28.09 28.80
CA ALA A 417 22.25 29.13 29.66
C ALA A 417 21.46 30.45 29.69
N GLN A 418 20.68 30.72 28.64
CA GLN A 418 19.82 31.90 28.52
C GLN A 418 18.58 31.86 29.45
N TYR A 419 18.15 30.69 29.93
CA TYR A 419 16.95 30.55 30.76
C TYR A 419 17.23 30.64 32.27
N SER A 420 16.19 30.99 33.02
CA SER A 420 16.21 30.99 34.48
C SER A 420 16.60 29.60 35.03
N PRO A 421 17.30 29.50 36.19
CA PRO A 421 17.71 28.20 36.73
C PRO A 421 16.54 27.24 36.97
N ALA A 422 15.37 27.78 37.32
CA ALA A 422 14.15 27.02 37.48
C ALA A 422 13.59 26.52 36.14
N GLU A 423 13.68 27.31 35.06
CA GLU A 423 13.30 26.87 33.71
C GLU A 423 14.25 25.80 33.17
N ARG A 424 15.57 25.96 33.30
CA ARG A 424 16.54 24.92 32.89
C ARG A 424 16.23 23.57 33.55
N GLN A 425 16.05 23.56 34.87
CA GLN A 425 15.74 22.35 35.61
C GLN A 425 14.39 21.72 35.21
N ARG A 426 13.42 22.48 34.66
CA ARG A 426 12.21 21.89 34.05
C ARG A 426 12.55 21.20 32.73
N LYS A 427 13.24 21.90 31.82
CA LYS A 427 13.53 21.39 30.46
C LYS A 427 14.49 20.19 30.47
N GLU A 428 15.46 20.17 31.39
CA GLU A 428 16.32 19.01 31.68
C GLU A 428 15.47 17.78 32.05
N ARG A 429 14.64 17.88 33.10
CA ARG A 429 13.76 16.78 33.55
C ARG A 429 12.80 16.28 32.46
N LEU A 430 12.28 17.18 31.62
CA LEU A 430 11.44 16.81 30.48
C LEU A 430 12.23 16.05 29.40
N SER A 431 13.47 16.48 29.10
CA SER A 431 14.36 15.78 28.18
C SER A 431 14.70 14.38 28.70
N ASP A 432 15.09 14.26 29.97
CA ASP A 432 15.44 12.99 30.61
C ASP A 432 14.26 12.03 30.63
N ARG A 433 13.08 12.49 31.07
CA ARG A 433 11.86 11.67 31.10
C ARG A 433 11.44 11.21 29.70
N ARG A 434 11.55 12.06 28.68
CA ARG A 434 11.32 11.69 27.27
C ARG A 434 12.32 10.64 26.79
N GLN A 435 13.60 10.79 27.12
CA GLN A 435 14.66 9.84 26.76
C GLN A 435 14.45 8.47 27.43
N GLN A 436 14.15 8.44 28.72
CA GLN A 436 13.80 7.22 29.47
C GLN A 436 12.58 6.50 28.88
N LEU A 437 11.58 7.24 28.42
CA LEU A 437 10.39 6.67 27.78
C LEU A 437 10.64 6.22 26.32
N GLY A 438 11.73 6.66 25.70
CA GLY A 438 12.15 6.29 24.33
C GLY A 438 11.43 7.04 23.21
N ILE A 439 10.82 8.19 23.51
CA ILE A 439 9.94 8.92 22.58
C ILE A 439 10.76 9.88 21.70
N ASN A 440 10.50 9.89 20.39
CA ASN A 440 11.18 10.78 19.44
C ASN A 440 10.96 12.27 19.77
N SER A 441 12.03 13.07 19.75
CA SER A 441 11.98 14.47 20.20
C SER A 441 11.15 15.38 19.29
N ASN A 442 11.25 15.21 17.97
CA ASN A 442 10.54 16.05 17.00
C ASN A 442 9.04 15.75 17.02
N PHE A 443 8.68 14.45 17.06
CA PHE A 443 7.30 14.03 17.28
C PHE A 443 6.73 14.60 18.58
N TYR A 444 7.46 14.45 19.68
CA TYR A 444 7.03 14.90 20.99
C TYR A 444 6.81 16.42 21.04
N VAL A 445 7.75 17.24 20.55
CA VAL A 445 7.58 18.70 20.47
C VAL A 445 6.36 19.08 19.63
N ASN A 446 6.12 18.41 18.50
CA ASN A 446 4.93 18.65 17.68
C ASN A 446 3.62 18.26 18.40
N LEU A 447 3.62 17.19 19.18
CA LEU A 447 2.48 16.78 20.01
C LEU A 447 2.19 17.77 21.14
N VAL A 448 3.22 18.24 21.85
CA VAL A 448 3.06 19.26 22.90
C VAL A 448 2.56 20.57 22.30
N ASN A 449 3.13 21.02 21.18
CA ASN A 449 2.66 22.20 20.43
C ASN A 449 1.17 22.06 20.07
N GLN A 450 0.74 20.92 19.53
CA GLN A 450 -0.66 20.70 19.18
C GLN A 450 -1.58 20.90 20.41
N VAL A 451 -1.32 20.18 21.50
CA VAL A 451 -2.16 20.21 22.70
C VAL A 451 -2.11 21.57 23.40
N PHE A 452 -0.96 22.26 23.36
CA PHE A 452 -0.80 23.60 23.92
C PHE A 452 -1.61 24.66 23.14
N TRP A 453 -1.60 24.62 21.81
CA TRP A 453 -2.40 25.55 20.98
C TRP A 453 -3.88 25.17 20.89
N ASP A 454 -4.25 23.90 21.14
CA ASP A 454 -5.65 23.49 21.33
C ASP A 454 -6.21 23.96 22.69
N ARG A 455 -5.35 24.15 23.71
CA ARG A 455 -5.69 24.81 24.99
C ARG A 455 -5.70 26.34 24.89
N ASN A 456 -4.83 26.92 24.06
CA ASN A 456 -4.66 28.36 23.88
C ASN A 456 -4.90 28.81 22.42
N PRO A 457 -6.16 28.82 21.91
CA PRO A 457 -6.44 29.09 20.49
C PRO A 457 -6.01 30.49 20.01
N SER A 458 -6.02 31.48 20.90
CA SER A 458 -5.59 32.87 20.62
C SER A 458 -4.07 33.01 20.38
N LEU A 459 -3.27 32.00 20.75
CA LEU A 459 -1.82 31.97 20.55
C LEU A 459 -1.40 31.00 19.43
N ARG A 460 -2.35 30.38 18.73
CA ARG A 460 -2.10 29.31 17.75
C ARG A 460 -1.21 29.80 16.60
N GLY A 461 -0.03 29.20 16.48
CA GLY A 461 0.97 29.56 15.46
C GLY A 461 1.98 30.62 15.88
N ARG A 462 1.91 31.13 17.12
CA ARG A 462 2.93 32.02 17.69
C ARG A 462 4.18 31.23 18.07
N THR A 463 5.35 31.66 17.61
CA THR A 463 6.63 31.25 18.20
C THR A 463 6.79 31.93 19.55
N LEU A 464 7.01 31.15 20.62
CA LEU A 464 7.42 31.71 21.91
C LEU A 464 8.89 32.18 21.80
N SER A 465 9.19 33.36 22.34
CA SER A 465 10.56 33.84 22.45
C SER A 465 11.31 33.11 23.57
N ASP A 466 12.62 33.31 23.64
CA ASP A 466 13.46 32.89 24.77
C ASP A 466 13.57 33.97 25.86
N GLY A 467 12.96 35.14 25.65
CA GLY A 467 12.99 36.29 26.57
C GLY A 467 12.08 36.12 27.79
N PRO A 468 12.20 37.01 28.80
CA PRO A 468 11.37 36.94 30.02
C PRO A 468 9.87 37.13 29.74
N GLU A 469 9.50 37.82 28.66
CA GLU A 469 8.11 38.09 28.27
C GLU A 469 7.27 36.83 28.00
N ASP A 470 7.91 35.72 27.62
CA ASP A 470 7.25 34.42 27.35
C ASP A 470 7.56 33.34 28.41
N GLU A 471 8.27 33.63 29.50
CA GLU A 471 8.64 32.60 30.51
C GLU A 471 7.42 31.91 31.12
N SER A 472 6.31 32.65 31.31
CA SER A 472 5.04 32.10 31.80
C SER A 472 4.41 31.10 30.81
N LEU A 473 4.40 31.44 29.52
CA LEU A 473 3.88 30.58 28.45
C LEU A 473 4.78 29.37 28.20
N ARG A 474 6.11 29.54 28.28
CA ARG A 474 7.05 28.41 28.25
C ARG A 474 6.88 27.49 29.46
N ALA A 475 6.53 28.01 30.64
CA ALA A 475 6.21 27.19 31.81
C ALA A 475 4.90 26.41 31.67
N GLU A 476 3.87 26.97 31.00
CA GLU A 476 2.62 26.25 30.69
C GLU A 476 2.82 25.21 29.58
N TRP A 477 3.68 25.50 28.59
CA TRP A 477 4.15 24.54 27.61
C TRP A 477 4.91 23.38 28.28
N ASP A 478 5.88 23.68 29.16
CA ASP A 478 6.63 22.69 29.96
C ASP A 478 5.69 21.80 30.78
N LYS A 479 4.62 22.37 31.37
CA LYS A 479 3.59 21.64 32.10
C LYS A 479 2.79 20.70 31.18
N THR A 480 2.32 21.20 30.05
CA THR A 480 1.60 20.41 29.03
C THR A 480 2.46 19.26 28.50
N ALA A 481 3.77 19.50 28.37
CA ALA A 481 4.77 18.50 28.03
C ALA A 481 4.84 17.37 29.09
N SER A 482 4.96 17.73 30.36
CA SER A 482 4.99 16.78 31.49
C SER A 482 3.73 15.92 31.56
N GLU A 483 2.54 16.53 31.42
CA GLU A 483 1.25 15.81 31.40
C GLU A 483 1.19 14.77 30.26
N LEU A 484 1.74 15.09 29.08
CA LEU A 484 1.77 14.17 27.95
C LEU A 484 2.74 13.00 28.16
N LEU A 485 3.90 13.21 28.81
CA LEU A 485 4.81 12.09 29.12
C LEU A 485 4.17 11.08 30.07
N GLU A 486 3.41 11.52 31.07
CA GLU A 486 2.71 10.60 31.97
C GLU A 486 1.49 9.95 31.30
N LYS A 487 0.74 10.64 30.44
CA LYS A 487 -0.30 10.01 29.59
C LYS A 487 0.27 8.95 28.64
N LEU A 488 1.52 9.09 28.18
CA LEU A 488 2.18 8.16 27.25
C LEU A 488 2.98 7.04 27.95
N ALA A 489 3.28 7.17 29.24
CA ALA A 489 4.07 6.19 29.99
C ALA A 489 3.48 4.76 30.05
N PRO A 490 2.15 4.54 30.05
CA PRO A 490 1.56 3.19 30.04
C PRO A 490 1.74 2.40 28.73
N LEU A 491 1.94 3.08 27.59
CA LEU A 491 2.13 2.43 26.29
C LEU A 491 3.39 1.56 26.27
N SER A 492 3.39 0.46 25.51
CA SER A 492 4.51 -0.47 25.46
C SER A 492 5.80 0.20 24.96
N SER A 493 6.96 -0.28 25.41
CA SER A 493 8.24 0.34 25.02
C SER A 493 8.49 0.31 23.51
N ASN A 494 7.92 -0.67 22.81
CA ASN A 494 7.97 -0.76 21.35
C ASN A 494 7.10 0.31 20.69
N THR A 495 5.88 0.49 21.19
CA THR A 495 4.94 1.50 20.73
C THR A 495 5.45 2.92 20.98
N ARG A 496 5.99 3.23 22.17
CA ARG A 496 6.55 4.57 22.48
C ARG A 496 7.69 4.97 21.54
N ARG A 497 8.54 4.02 21.13
CA ARG A 497 9.61 4.25 20.14
C ARG A 497 9.11 4.46 18.70
N LYS A 498 7.86 4.08 18.39
CA LYS A 498 7.21 4.25 17.08
C LYS A 498 6.29 5.47 16.98
N LEU A 499 6.02 6.18 18.08
CA LEU A 499 5.22 7.40 18.04
C LEU A 499 5.87 8.43 17.10
N GLY A 500 5.14 8.87 16.07
CA GLY A 500 5.65 9.71 14.99
C GLY A 500 6.04 8.97 13.71
N THR A 501 6.02 7.63 13.71
CA THR A 501 6.36 6.80 12.52
C THR A 501 5.21 5.90 12.04
N TYR A 502 4.05 5.91 12.70
CA TYR A 502 2.94 5.03 12.32
C TYR A 502 2.30 5.46 11.00
N THR A 503 2.17 4.51 10.07
CA THR A 503 1.70 4.75 8.70
C THR A 503 0.33 4.11 8.42
N THR A 504 -0.35 4.58 7.38
CA THR A 504 -1.53 3.91 6.81
C THR A 504 -1.21 2.49 6.35
N ALA A 505 0.00 2.23 5.85
CA ALA A 505 0.49 0.90 5.51
C ALA A 505 0.67 -0.02 6.74
N GLU A 506 0.96 0.52 7.93
CA GLU A 506 0.90 -0.26 9.17
C GLU A 506 -0.54 -0.54 9.60
N ARG A 507 -1.43 0.46 9.50
CA ARG A 507 -2.87 0.25 9.73
C ARG A 507 -3.42 -0.89 8.86
N ASP A 508 -3.04 -0.94 7.58
CA ASP A 508 -3.40 -2.01 6.65
C ASP A 508 -2.79 -3.37 7.04
N ARG A 509 -1.52 -3.42 7.44
CA ARG A 509 -0.90 -4.66 7.95
C ARG A 509 -1.66 -5.20 9.16
N TRP A 510 -2.08 -4.34 10.09
CA TRP A 510 -2.83 -4.78 11.27
C TRP A 510 -4.16 -5.45 10.91
N LYS A 511 -4.88 -4.96 9.89
CA LYS A 511 -6.08 -5.63 9.35
C LYS A 511 -5.75 -7.06 8.93
N VAL A 512 -4.66 -7.25 8.19
CA VAL A 512 -4.21 -8.56 7.71
C VAL A 512 -3.81 -9.47 8.89
N GLU A 513 -3.12 -8.95 9.90
CA GLU A 513 -2.71 -9.74 11.07
C GLU A 513 -3.91 -10.22 11.91
N VAL A 514 -4.93 -9.38 12.18
CA VAL A 514 -6.14 -9.85 12.91
C VAL A 514 -6.99 -10.81 12.08
N ASN A 515 -7.10 -10.57 10.76
CA ASN A 515 -7.87 -11.44 9.88
C ASN A 515 -7.33 -12.90 9.87
N LYS A 516 -6.01 -13.12 10.09
CA LYS A 516 -5.43 -14.47 10.19
C LYS A 516 -6.03 -15.33 11.31
N ILE A 517 -6.55 -14.71 12.38
CA ILE A 517 -7.20 -15.41 13.50
C ILE A 517 -8.73 -15.35 13.44
N ASN A 518 -9.31 -14.84 12.34
CA ASN A 518 -10.74 -14.59 12.13
C ASN A 518 -11.29 -13.48 13.06
N VAL A 519 -10.49 -12.46 13.34
CA VAL A 519 -10.92 -11.20 13.99
C VAL A 519 -10.86 -10.09 12.95
N GLY A 520 -11.92 -9.31 12.81
CA GLY A 520 -12.03 -8.21 11.86
C GLY A 520 -11.41 -6.93 12.39
N SER A 521 -11.05 -6.04 11.47
CA SER A 521 -10.39 -4.77 11.84
C SER A 521 -11.25 -3.80 12.67
N ARG A 522 -12.59 -3.94 12.68
CA ARG A 522 -13.45 -3.16 13.60
C ARG A 522 -13.15 -3.51 15.06
N SER A 523 -13.24 -4.78 15.43
CA SER A 523 -12.94 -5.28 16.78
C SER A 523 -11.56 -4.86 17.33
N LEU A 524 -10.58 -4.66 16.44
CA LEU A 524 -9.29 -4.07 16.79
C LEU A 524 -9.38 -2.56 17.10
N TYR A 525 -10.14 -1.81 16.31
CA TYR A 525 -10.36 -0.37 16.50
C TYR A 525 -11.26 -0.09 17.71
N ASP A 526 -12.33 -0.85 17.97
CA ASP A 526 -13.15 -0.75 19.19
C ASP A 526 -12.26 -0.76 20.47
N LEU A 527 -11.34 -1.72 20.56
CA LEU A 527 -10.39 -1.84 21.68
C LEU A 527 -9.38 -0.68 21.71
N GLY A 528 -8.96 -0.17 20.56
CA GLY A 528 -8.02 0.95 20.44
C GLY A 528 -8.65 2.30 20.81
N ASP A 529 -9.88 2.54 20.36
CA ASP A 529 -10.68 3.72 20.65
C ASP A 529 -11.02 3.77 22.14
N ALA A 530 -11.47 2.66 22.74
CA ALA A 530 -11.71 2.59 24.18
C ALA A 530 -10.47 2.95 25.02
N ALA A 531 -9.30 2.47 24.61
CA ALA A 531 -8.03 2.71 25.30
C ALA A 531 -7.47 4.12 25.09
N PHE A 532 -7.59 4.65 23.88
CA PHE A 532 -7.19 6.02 23.58
C PHE A 532 -8.11 7.02 24.29
N PHE A 533 -9.44 6.83 24.24
CA PHE A 533 -10.42 7.73 24.83
C PHE A 533 -10.62 7.58 26.35
N SER A 534 -9.98 6.61 27.01
CA SER A 534 -9.85 6.62 28.48
C SER A 534 -8.73 7.55 28.95
N VAL A 535 -7.66 7.70 28.14
CA VAL A 535 -6.51 8.57 28.41
C VAL A 535 -6.68 9.97 27.80
N PHE A 536 -7.38 10.08 26.67
CA PHE A 536 -7.66 11.33 25.94
C PHE A 536 -9.18 11.51 25.66
N PRO A 537 -10.05 11.53 26.70
CA PRO A 537 -11.49 11.75 26.52
C PRO A 537 -11.80 13.07 25.80
N GLU A 538 -10.92 14.08 25.93
CA GLU A 538 -11.01 15.37 25.24
C GLU A 538 -10.91 15.31 23.70
N GLN A 539 -10.63 14.13 23.13
CA GLN A 539 -10.54 13.89 21.69
C GLN A 539 -11.77 13.17 21.10
N ARG A 540 -12.74 12.75 21.92
CA ARG A 540 -13.99 12.14 21.43
C ARG A 540 -14.73 13.10 20.49
N GLY A 541 -15.16 12.60 19.33
CA GLY A 541 -15.93 13.38 18.34
C GLY A 541 -15.13 14.40 17.53
N LYS A 542 -13.81 14.50 17.71
CA LYS A 542 -12.93 15.32 16.86
C LYS A 542 -12.31 14.46 15.75
N ASP A 543 -12.03 15.06 14.59
CA ASP A 543 -11.05 14.47 13.69
C ASP A 543 -9.65 14.90 14.13
N PHE A 544 -8.82 13.90 14.41
CA PHE A 544 -7.46 14.03 14.89
C PHE A 544 -6.49 13.07 14.17
N ARG A 545 -6.95 12.35 13.14
CA ARG A 545 -6.23 11.20 12.56
C ARG A 545 -4.93 11.58 11.86
N ASP A 546 -4.91 12.75 11.23
CA ASP A 546 -3.74 13.31 10.52
C ASP A 546 -2.97 14.34 11.38
N GLN A 547 -3.31 14.47 12.67
CA GLN A 547 -2.63 15.34 13.64
C GLN A 547 -1.60 14.53 14.47
N PRO A 548 -0.63 15.18 15.15
CA PRO A 548 0.31 14.50 16.05
C PRO A 548 -0.36 13.57 17.09
N ILE A 549 -1.51 13.93 17.65
CA ILE A 549 -2.23 13.06 18.59
C ILE A 549 -2.78 11.77 17.92
N GLY A 550 -2.99 11.77 16.60
CA GLY A 550 -3.33 10.56 15.83
C GLY A 550 -2.26 9.47 15.88
N GLN A 551 -0.98 9.84 16.02
CA GLN A 551 0.13 8.90 16.25
C GLN A 551 0.02 8.21 17.62
N VAL A 552 -0.56 8.89 18.61
CA VAL A 552 -0.82 8.30 19.93
C VAL A 552 -1.96 7.28 19.85
N TRP A 553 -3.04 7.60 19.12
CA TRP A 553 -4.12 6.65 18.81
C TRP A 553 -3.60 5.39 18.08
N TYR A 554 -2.77 5.56 17.05
CA TYR A 554 -2.09 4.44 16.38
C TYR A 554 -1.28 3.59 17.38
N GLY A 555 -0.66 4.21 18.38
CA GLY A 555 0.04 3.51 19.46
C GLY A 555 -0.87 2.62 20.31
N PHE A 556 -2.02 3.12 20.76
CA PHE A 556 -3.01 2.31 21.49
C PHE A 556 -3.52 1.13 20.64
N VAL A 557 -3.83 1.35 19.37
CA VAL A 557 -4.23 0.27 18.43
C VAL A 557 -3.11 -0.76 18.25
N SER A 558 -1.84 -0.33 18.17
CA SER A 558 -0.65 -1.19 18.07
C SER A 558 -0.45 -2.08 19.31
N ASP A 559 -0.73 -1.56 20.51
CA ASP A 559 -0.68 -2.35 21.75
C ASP A 559 -1.88 -3.31 21.88
N LYS A 560 -3.10 -2.89 21.50
CA LYS A 560 -4.29 -3.77 21.50
C LYS A 560 -4.21 -4.85 20.42
N LEU A 561 -3.62 -4.59 19.26
CA LEU A 561 -3.26 -5.63 18.29
C LEU A 561 -2.37 -6.69 18.94
N SER A 562 -1.35 -6.25 19.67
CA SER A 562 -0.41 -7.14 20.34
C SER A 562 -1.11 -8.00 21.41
N ALA A 563 -2.09 -7.44 22.13
CA ALA A 563 -2.96 -8.12 23.09
C ALA A 563 -3.98 -9.08 22.45
N ILE A 564 -4.44 -8.80 21.23
CA ILE A 564 -5.28 -9.73 20.44
C ILE A 564 -4.43 -10.92 19.97
N LEU A 565 -3.26 -10.66 19.36
CA LEU A 565 -2.40 -11.69 18.78
C LEU A 565 -1.74 -12.62 19.82
N ASN A 566 -1.51 -12.14 21.06
CA ASN A 566 -1.01 -12.97 22.16
C ASN A 566 -2.13 -13.63 23.01
N GLY A 567 -3.40 -13.35 22.72
CA GLY A 567 -4.56 -13.95 23.39
C GLY A 567 -4.97 -13.33 24.73
N THR A 568 -4.37 -12.24 25.21
CA THR A 568 -4.85 -11.60 26.47
C THR A 568 -6.17 -10.86 26.26
N ALA A 569 -6.34 -10.21 25.11
CA ALA A 569 -7.54 -9.48 24.71
C ALA A 569 -8.40 -10.22 23.67
N PHE A 570 -8.16 -11.52 23.44
CA PHE A 570 -8.87 -12.34 22.46
C PHE A 570 -9.23 -13.71 23.03
N GLN A 571 -10.41 -14.23 22.72
CA GLN A 571 -10.80 -15.60 23.06
C GLN A 571 -11.78 -16.21 22.04
N LYS A 572 -11.35 -17.29 21.36
CA LYS A 572 -12.25 -18.12 20.56
C LYS A 572 -13.17 -18.94 21.47
N LEU A 573 -14.48 -18.83 21.25
CA LEU A 573 -15.50 -19.58 21.95
C LEU A 573 -15.78 -20.90 21.22
N VAL A 574 -15.90 -21.97 22.00
CA VAL A 574 -16.32 -23.30 21.56
C VAL A 574 -17.43 -23.76 22.49
N PHE A 575 -18.59 -24.08 21.91
CA PHE A 575 -19.72 -24.67 22.63
C PHE A 575 -19.37 -26.12 22.98
N ASP A 576 -19.74 -26.55 24.19
CA ASP A 576 -19.50 -27.92 24.63
C ASP A 576 -20.46 -28.88 23.90
N PRO A 577 -20.12 -30.16 23.70
CA PRO A 577 -20.97 -31.07 22.93
C PRO A 577 -22.41 -31.16 23.47
N GLY A 578 -23.38 -30.75 22.65
CA GLY A 578 -24.80 -30.70 23.01
C GLY A 578 -25.26 -29.41 23.71
N ALA A 579 -24.36 -28.51 24.10
CA ALA A 579 -24.72 -27.22 24.69
C ALA A 579 -25.06 -26.17 23.63
N THR A 580 -26.23 -25.55 23.73
CA THR A 580 -26.61 -24.39 22.87
C THR A 580 -26.08 -23.06 23.39
N SER A 581 -25.55 -23.00 24.61
CA SER A 581 -25.11 -21.76 25.26
C SER A 581 -23.70 -21.83 25.81
N LYS A 582 -22.98 -20.70 25.79
CA LYS A 582 -21.68 -20.50 26.43
C LYS A 582 -21.69 -19.19 27.21
N THR A 583 -21.13 -19.20 28.41
CA THR A 583 -20.96 -17.99 29.23
C THR A 583 -19.49 -17.74 29.51
N VAL A 584 -19.07 -16.48 29.44
CA VAL A 584 -17.74 -15.99 29.81
C VAL A 584 -17.86 -14.76 30.69
N ASN A 585 -16.88 -14.53 31.55
CA ASN A 585 -16.85 -13.40 32.47
C ASN A 585 -15.42 -12.92 32.74
N GLY A 586 -15.28 -11.73 33.32
CA GLY A 586 -14.02 -11.16 33.73
C GLY A 586 -14.16 -9.73 34.21
N ILE A 587 -13.03 -9.08 34.45
CA ILE A 587 -12.94 -7.67 34.87
C ILE A 587 -12.23 -6.89 33.75
N LEU A 588 -12.78 -5.74 33.35
CA LEU A 588 -12.14 -4.81 32.41
C LEU A 588 -11.59 -3.61 33.18
N GLN A 589 -10.34 -3.24 32.93
CA GLN A 589 -9.76 -1.98 33.41
C GLN A 589 -10.28 -0.79 32.58
N PRO A 590 -10.08 0.48 33.02
CA PRO A 590 -10.41 1.67 32.23
C PRO A 590 -9.76 1.68 30.84
N GLY A 591 -10.56 1.58 29.78
CA GLY A 591 -10.04 1.48 28.40
C GLY A 591 -9.46 0.11 28.03
N ASP A 592 -9.78 -0.94 28.79
CA ASP A 592 -9.60 -2.32 28.34
C ASP A 592 -10.85 -2.86 27.64
N GLY A 593 -10.63 -3.89 26.83
CA GLY A 593 -11.67 -4.63 26.15
C GLY A 593 -11.20 -6.01 25.73
N LYS A 594 -12.13 -6.86 25.32
CA LYS A 594 -11.87 -8.22 24.89
C LYS A 594 -12.75 -8.61 23.71
N VAL A 595 -12.11 -9.21 22.70
CA VAL A 595 -12.78 -9.76 21.51
C VAL A 595 -13.05 -11.25 21.72
N PHE A 596 -14.30 -11.65 21.55
CA PHE A 596 -14.71 -13.05 21.48
C PHE A 596 -15.15 -13.38 20.06
N ILE A 597 -14.84 -14.58 19.58
CA ILE A 597 -15.37 -15.09 18.30
C ILE A 597 -16.05 -16.44 18.47
N ALA A 598 -17.20 -16.64 17.83
CA ALA A 598 -17.90 -17.92 17.80
C ALA A 598 -18.19 -18.36 16.35
N GLY A 599 -17.91 -19.62 16.04
CA GLY A 599 -18.22 -20.20 14.72
C GLY A 599 -19.69 -20.62 14.68
N LEU A 600 -20.53 -19.84 14.00
CA LEU A 600 -21.98 -20.04 13.95
C LEU A 600 -22.45 -20.32 12.52
N ALA A 601 -23.60 -20.98 12.40
CA ALA A 601 -24.21 -21.33 11.13
C ALA A 601 -25.27 -20.32 10.71
N LYS A 602 -25.45 -20.19 9.39
CA LYS A 602 -26.57 -19.44 8.81
C LYS A 602 -27.90 -20.04 9.28
N ASP A 603 -28.90 -19.18 9.43
CA ASP A 603 -30.28 -19.47 9.83
C ASP A 603 -30.45 -19.98 11.28
N GLN A 604 -29.38 -20.04 12.09
CA GLN A 604 -29.48 -20.20 13.54
C GLN A 604 -30.13 -18.98 14.22
N SER A 605 -30.76 -19.21 15.37
CA SER A 605 -31.20 -18.16 16.30
C SER A 605 -30.08 -17.86 17.30
N LEU A 606 -29.58 -16.63 17.27
CA LEU A 606 -28.64 -16.09 18.26
C LEU A 606 -29.42 -15.29 19.32
N GLU A 607 -29.30 -15.69 20.58
CA GLU A 607 -29.62 -14.85 21.74
C GLU A 607 -28.33 -14.51 22.49
N LEU A 608 -28.19 -13.26 22.92
CA LEU A 608 -27.04 -12.79 23.70
C LEU A 608 -27.52 -11.95 24.87
N LYS A 609 -26.87 -12.11 26.03
CA LYS A 609 -27.11 -11.35 27.27
C LYS A 609 -25.79 -10.89 27.88
N LEU A 610 -25.65 -9.59 28.14
CA LEU A 610 -24.50 -8.96 28.80
C LEU A 610 -24.92 -8.39 30.15
N GLN A 611 -24.40 -8.94 31.23
CA GLN A 611 -24.52 -8.42 32.60
C GLN A 611 -23.27 -7.59 32.90
N ALA A 612 -23.40 -6.27 32.81
CA ALA A 612 -22.34 -5.29 33.10
C ALA A 612 -22.98 -3.91 33.36
N ASN A 613 -22.21 -2.94 33.89
CA ASN A 613 -22.68 -1.56 34.07
C ASN A 613 -23.00 -0.87 32.72
N SER A 614 -23.51 0.37 32.71
CA SER A 614 -23.83 1.10 31.47
C SER A 614 -22.61 1.54 30.64
N GLN A 615 -21.41 1.55 31.23
CA GLN A 615 -20.16 2.02 30.62
C GLN A 615 -19.36 0.91 29.92
N VAL A 616 -19.69 -0.37 30.13
CA VAL A 616 -19.19 -1.48 29.30
C VAL A 616 -20.00 -1.53 28.00
N LEU A 617 -19.40 -1.17 26.88
CA LEU A 617 -20.06 -1.17 25.57
C LEU A 617 -19.92 -2.53 24.88
N LEU A 618 -20.86 -2.82 23.98
CA LEU A 618 -20.98 -4.08 23.26
C LEU A 618 -21.11 -3.85 21.75
N SER A 619 -20.19 -4.44 20.98
CA SER A 619 -20.26 -4.53 19.52
C SER A 619 -20.42 -5.97 19.06
N ILE A 620 -21.12 -6.20 17.95
CA ILE A 620 -21.40 -7.52 17.38
C ILE A 620 -21.34 -7.43 15.85
N TYR A 621 -20.40 -8.16 15.24
CA TYR A 621 -20.11 -8.10 13.80
C TYR A 621 -20.30 -9.47 13.11
N SER A 622 -20.75 -9.46 11.86
CA SER A 622 -20.94 -10.66 11.04
C SER A 622 -19.63 -11.17 10.40
N PRO A 623 -19.55 -12.45 9.99
CA PRO A 623 -18.37 -13.03 9.36
C PRO A 623 -17.86 -12.31 8.11
N SER A 624 -18.74 -11.65 7.34
CA SER A 624 -18.34 -10.84 6.18
C SER A 624 -17.87 -9.43 6.54
N GLY A 625 -18.07 -9.00 7.79
CA GLY A 625 -17.91 -7.60 8.21
C GLY A 625 -18.92 -6.63 7.58
N LYS A 626 -19.91 -7.10 6.80
CA LYS A 626 -20.92 -6.24 6.14
C LYS A 626 -22.11 -5.91 7.04
N ILE A 627 -22.36 -6.70 8.09
CA ILE A 627 -23.51 -6.51 8.99
C ILE A 627 -23.01 -6.24 10.42
N GLN A 628 -23.31 -5.04 10.92
CA GLN A 628 -23.18 -4.66 12.32
C GLN A 628 -24.54 -4.92 12.99
N PHE A 629 -24.58 -5.76 14.03
CA PHE A 629 -25.81 -5.97 14.82
C PHE A 629 -25.87 -5.03 16.02
N LEU A 630 -24.71 -4.71 16.60
CA LEU A 630 -24.45 -3.67 17.58
C LEU A 630 -23.05 -3.10 17.30
N GLU A 631 -22.82 -1.84 17.65
CA GLU A 631 -21.53 -1.14 17.56
C GLU A 631 -21.52 -0.13 18.71
N ASP A 632 -20.48 -0.16 19.56
CA ASP A 632 -20.33 0.68 20.76
C ASP A 632 -21.59 0.77 21.67
N SER A 633 -22.35 -0.31 21.77
CA SER A 633 -23.72 -0.22 22.28
C SER A 633 -23.85 -0.37 23.81
N PRO A 634 -24.64 0.48 24.49
CA PRO A 634 -25.06 0.26 25.87
C PRO A 634 -26.19 -0.78 26.00
N GLN A 635 -26.62 -1.43 24.91
CA GLN A 635 -27.62 -2.50 24.98
C GLN A 635 -27.07 -3.75 25.71
N ARG A 636 -27.95 -4.45 26.41
CA ARG A 636 -27.60 -5.59 27.30
C ARG A 636 -28.15 -6.93 26.83
N SER A 637 -28.90 -6.94 25.74
CA SER A 637 -29.39 -8.18 25.12
C SER A 637 -29.66 -8.00 23.62
N LEU A 638 -29.44 -9.06 22.84
CA LEU A 638 -29.80 -9.14 21.43
C LEU A 638 -30.48 -10.47 21.15
N SER A 639 -31.49 -10.49 20.27
CA SER A 639 -32.02 -11.71 19.66
C SER A 639 -32.17 -11.50 18.16
N LYS A 640 -31.55 -12.36 17.34
CA LYS A 640 -31.51 -12.27 15.87
C LYS A 640 -31.35 -13.65 15.22
N LYS A 641 -31.96 -13.83 14.04
CA LYS A 641 -31.63 -14.94 13.13
C LYS A 641 -30.37 -14.60 12.34
N LEU A 642 -29.46 -15.55 12.17
CA LEU A 642 -28.15 -15.33 11.57
C LEU A 642 -28.18 -15.38 10.03
N PRO A 643 -27.78 -14.32 9.31
CA PRO A 643 -27.83 -14.26 7.84
C PRO A 643 -26.65 -14.98 7.15
N GLU A 644 -25.54 -15.17 7.86
CA GLU A 644 -24.27 -15.67 7.34
C GLU A 644 -23.77 -16.88 8.16
N LYS A 645 -22.92 -17.73 7.56
CA LYS A 645 -22.16 -18.78 8.25
C LYS A 645 -20.70 -18.31 8.40
N GLY A 646 -20.11 -18.47 9.58
CA GLY A 646 -18.70 -18.16 9.81
C GLY A 646 -18.43 -17.75 11.26
N PHE A 647 -17.33 -17.04 11.49
CA PHE A 647 -17.01 -16.49 12.81
C PHE A 647 -17.73 -15.16 13.02
N TYR A 648 -18.66 -15.11 13.97
CA TYR A 648 -19.25 -13.87 14.47
C TYR A 648 -18.37 -13.32 15.58
N GLU A 649 -18.21 -12.01 15.61
CA GLU A 649 -17.38 -11.30 16.59
C GLU A 649 -18.26 -10.63 17.63
N PHE A 650 -17.85 -10.70 18.90
CA PHE A 650 -18.52 -10.08 20.04
C PHE A 650 -17.46 -9.35 20.84
N VAL A 651 -17.58 -8.02 20.92
CA VAL A 651 -16.56 -7.16 21.53
C VAL A 651 -17.15 -6.49 22.76
N VAL A 652 -16.45 -6.58 23.88
CA VAL A 652 -16.77 -5.80 25.10
C VAL A 652 -15.64 -4.85 25.42
N VAL A 653 -15.95 -3.57 25.67
CA VAL A 653 -14.98 -2.52 26.01
C VAL A 653 -15.45 -1.69 27.20
N SER A 654 -14.55 -1.30 28.11
CA SER A 654 -14.89 -0.46 29.26
C SER A 654 -14.58 1.01 29.00
N THR A 655 -15.61 1.86 29.09
CA THR A 655 -15.48 3.32 29.12
C THR A 655 -15.56 3.90 30.54
N ALA A 656 -15.53 3.04 31.57
CA ALA A 656 -15.52 3.47 32.97
C ALA A 656 -14.16 4.01 33.41
N SER A 657 -14.15 4.86 34.44
CA SER A 657 -12.93 5.35 35.11
C SER A 657 -12.44 4.44 36.23
N LYS A 658 -13.08 3.28 36.42
CA LYS A 658 -12.78 2.24 37.40
C LYS A 658 -12.82 0.85 36.73
N PRO A 659 -12.26 -0.20 37.37
CA PRO A 659 -12.44 -1.57 36.89
C PRO A 659 -13.91 -1.99 36.97
N GLU A 660 -14.41 -2.71 35.97
CA GLU A 660 -15.81 -3.14 35.86
C GLU A 660 -15.92 -4.63 35.55
N ASP A 661 -16.81 -5.33 36.26
CA ASP A 661 -17.13 -6.72 36.00
C ASP A 661 -18.07 -6.86 34.79
N TYR A 662 -17.88 -7.92 34.01
CA TYR A 662 -18.84 -8.34 32.98
C TYR A 662 -19.07 -9.86 33.02
N ARG A 663 -20.30 -10.26 32.63
CA ARG A 663 -20.64 -11.61 32.23
C ARG A 663 -21.41 -11.58 30.91
N LEU A 664 -20.87 -12.23 29.89
CA LEU A 664 -21.43 -12.34 28.56
C LEU A 664 -21.89 -13.79 28.32
N THR A 665 -23.19 -13.98 28.10
CA THR A 665 -23.81 -15.26 27.75
C THR A 665 -24.25 -15.19 26.29
N ILE A 666 -23.88 -16.20 25.50
CA ILE A 666 -24.18 -16.33 24.08
C ILE A 666 -24.84 -17.69 23.88
N THR A 667 -26.06 -17.68 23.35
CA THR A 667 -26.86 -18.87 23.03
C THR A 667 -27.10 -18.90 21.52
N ALA A 668 -26.80 -20.03 20.89
CA ALA A 668 -26.98 -20.26 19.46
C ALA A 668 -27.75 -21.57 19.24
N GLU A 669 -28.97 -21.45 18.72
CA GLU A 669 -29.87 -22.58 18.49
C GLU A 669 -30.09 -22.79 17.00
N ASN A 670 -30.11 -24.06 16.58
CA ASN A 670 -30.57 -24.39 15.23
C ASN A 670 -32.07 -24.04 15.11
N PRO A 671 -32.55 -23.63 13.92
CA PRO A 671 -33.98 -23.45 13.73
C PRO A 671 -34.69 -24.78 14.04
N ALA A 672 -35.79 -24.70 14.80
CA ALA A 672 -36.58 -25.88 15.13
C ALA A 672 -36.95 -26.64 13.85
N PRO A 673 -36.91 -27.99 13.85
CA PRO A 673 -37.38 -28.76 12.71
C PRO A 673 -38.82 -28.35 12.40
N ALA A 674 -39.13 -28.19 11.11
CA ALA A 674 -40.48 -27.85 10.68
C ALA A 674 -41.49 -28.83 11.32
N PRO A 675 -42.61 -28.35 11.88
CA PRO A 675 -43.55 -29.24 12.56
C PRO A 675 -44.00 -30.33 11.60
N THR A 676 -43.74 -31.59 11.96
CA THR A 676 -44.18 -32.75 11.18
C THR A 676 -45.66 -32.57 10.83
N PRO A 677 -46.05 -32.61 9.54
CA PRO A 677 -47.43 -32.33 9.16
C PRO A 677 -48.34 -33.30 9.92
N THR A 678 -49.22 -32.74 10.75
CA THR A 678 -50.21 -33.53 11.48
C THR A 678 -51.00 -34.34 10.46
N PRO A 679 -51.07 -35.67 10.58
CA PRO A 679 -51.74 -36.48 9.57
C PRO A 679 -53.20 -36.05 9.50
N THR A 680 -53.60 -35.50 8.34
CA THR A 680 -54.99 -35.13 8.07
C THR A 680 -55.87 -36.35 8.35
N PRO A 681 -56.90 -36.25 9.21
CA PRO A 681 -57.76 -37.39 9.50
C PRO A 681 -58.47 -37.80 8.21
N THR A 682 -58.13 -39.00 7.71
CA THR A 682 -58.79 -39.59 6.53
C THR A 682 -60.30 -39.65 6.81
N PRO A 683 -61.15 -39.02 5.97
CA PRO A 683 -62.59 -39.05 6.19
C PRO A 683 -63.11 -40.48 6.06
N THR A 684 -63.79 -40.96 7.10
CA THR A 684 -64.45 -42.28 7.08
C THR A 684 -65.44 -42.32 5.92
N PRO A 685 -65.36 -43.32 5.00
CA PRO A 685 -66.25 -43.38 3.87
C PRO A 685 -67.69 -43.71 4.33
N THR A 686 -68.62 -42.80 4.08
CA THR A 686 -70.05 -43.04 4.27
C THR A 686 -70.55 -44.09 3.27
N SER A 687 -71.34 -45.05 3.74
CA SER A 687 -71.90 -46.13 2.93
C SER A 687 -72.93 -45.62 1.92
N THR A 688 -72.80 -46.04 0.65
CA THR A 688 -73.75 -45.84 -0.45
C THR A 688 -74.22 -47.22 -0.94
N PRO A 689 -75.52 -47.45 -1.24
CA PRO A 689 -76.07 -48.80 -1.37
C PRO A 689 -75.83 -49.51 -2.72
N THR A 690 -75.94 -50.84 -2.66
CA THR A 690 -75.76 -51.84 -3.74
C THR A 690 -76.82 -51.80 -4.84
N PRO A 691 -76.43 -51.99 -6.11
CA PRO A 691 -77.27 -52.57 -7.17
C PRO A 691 -76.82 -53.98 -7.62
N THR A 692 -77.72 -54.69 -8.31
CA THR A 692 -77.76 -56.16 -8.51
C THR A 692 -76.83 -56.72 -9.62
N GLU A 693 -76.75 -58.06 -9.71
CA GLU A 693 -75.76 -58.89 -10.41
C GLU A 693 -76.02 -59.21 -11.91
N THR A 694 -74.95 -59.63 -12.64
CA THR A 694 -74.92 -60.75 -13.64
C THR A 694 -75.62 -60.53 -15.02
N PRO A 695 -75.26 -61.18 -16.18
CA PRO A 695 -74.25 -62.24 -16.47
C PRO A 695 -73.22 -61.99 -17.62
N THR A 696 -72.24 -62.91 -17.76
CA THR A 696 -71.36 -63.24 -18.93
C THR A 696 -72.12 -64.07 -20.02
N PRO A 697 -71.64 -64.41 -21.27
CA PRO A 697 -70.27 -64.93 -21.64
C PRO A 697 -69.74 -64.79 -23.13
N THR A 698 -68.58 -65.43 -23.44
CA THR A 698 -68.18 -66.12 -24.72
C THR A 698 -67.49 -65.41 -25.95
N SER A 699 -66.14 -65.47 -25.97
CA SER A 699 -65.13 -65.88 -27.03
C SER A 699 -65.11 -65.49 -28.56
N THR A 700 -63.92 -65.03 -29.03
CA THR A 700 -63.13 -65.50 -30.25
C THR A 700 -63.63 -65.15 -31.70
N PRO A 701 -62.85 -65.08 -32.84
CA PRO A 701 -61.39 -65.24 -33.17
C PRO A 701 -60.68 -64.09 -33.99
N THR A 702 -59.45 -64.34 -34.47
CA THR A 702 -58.49 -63.50 -35.27
C THR A 702 -58.67 -63.51 -36.82
N PRO A 703 -58.22 -62.43 -37.52
CA PRO A 703 -57.34 -62.50 -38.73
C PRO A 703 -56.29 -61.33 -38.81
N THR A 704 -55.34 -61.13 -39.76
CA THR A 704 -54.48 -61.93 -40.70
C THR A 704 -53.37 -60.99 -41.31
N GLU A 705 -52.37 -61.51 -42.05
CA GLU A 705 -51.22 -60.83 -42.72
C GLU A 705 -51.60 -60.07 -44.04
N THR A 706 -50.74 -59.49 -44.93
CA THR A 706 -49.29 -59.49 -45.33
C THR A 706 -49.00 -58.19 -46.18
N PRO A 707 -47.92 -57.94 -47.01
CA PRO A 707 -46.54 -58.46 -47.16
C PRO A 707 -45.39 -57.38 -47.31
N THR A 708 -44.15 -57.85 -47.55
CA THR A 708 -42.86 -57.11 -47.76
C THR A 708 -42.62 -56.64 -49.22
N PRO A 709 -41.54 -55.87 -49.51
CA PRO A 709 -40.44 -56.42 -50.35
C PRO A 709 -38.98 -56.02 -49.96
N GLU A 710 -38.02 -56.69 -50.61
CA GLU A 710 -36.53 -56.64 -50.49
C GLU A 710 -35.92 -56.33 -51.90
N PRO A 711 -34.58 -56.36 -52.21
CA PRO A 711 -33.33 -56.25 -51.43
C PRO A 711 -32.25 -55.30 -52.12
N THR A 712 -30.95 -55.65 -52.04
CA THR A 712 -29.77 -55.26 -52.90
C THR A 712 -28.93 -53.99 -52.54
N PRO A 713 -27.63 -53.85 -52.94
CA PRO A 713 -26.52 -54.17 -52.02
C PRO A 713 -25.35 -53.14 -51.94
N THR A 714 -24.31 -53.51 -51.16
CA THR A 714 -22.99 -52.85 -51.00
C THR A 714 -22.10 -52.84 -52.26
N PRO A 715 -21.09 -51.95 -52.34
CA PRO A 715 -19.70 -52.43 -52.43
C PRO A 715 -18.67 -51.68 -51.55
N SER A 716 -17.41 -52.14 -51.57
CA SER A 716 -16.35 -51.84 -50.58
C SER A 716 -15.32 -50.77 -51.00
N ALA A 717 -14.39 -50.47 -50.08
CA ALA A 717 -13.37 -49.40 -50.10
C ALA A 717 -12.15 -49.59 -51.03
N GLU A 718 -11.51 -48.46 -51.38
CA GLU A 718 -10.09 -48.31 -51.78
C GLU A 718 -9.66 -46.85 -51.44
N VAL A 719 -8.75 -46.57 -50.49
CA VAL A 719 -7.26 -46.52 -50.53
C VAL A 719 -6.64 -45.30 -51.26
N THR A 720 -5.79 -44.57 -50.51
CA THR A 720 -4.76 -43.50 -50.77
C THR A 720 -4.30 -43.17 -52.22
N PRO A 721 -3.82 -41.92 -52.53
CA PRO A 721 -2.52 -41.43 -51.96
C PRO A 721 -2.25 -39.91 -51.75
N GLN A 722 -1.21 -39.69 -50.94
CA GLN A 722 -0.17 -38.62 -50.86
C GLN A 722 -0.34 -37.17 -51.40
N SER A 723 0.15 -36.25 -50.55
CA SER A 723 0.98 -35.05 -50.80
C SER A 723 0.54 -33.94 -51.77
N ASN A 724 0.38 -32.74 -51.21
CA ASN A 724 1.38 -31.66 -51.35
C ASN A 724 1.45 -30.84 -50.04
#